data_AF-A0A935ZIP7-F1
#
_entry.id   AF-A0A935ZIP7-F1
#
_cell.length_a   1.000
_cell.length_b   1.000
_cell.length_c   1.000
_cell.angle_alpha   90.00
_cell.angle_beta   90.00
_cell.angle_gamma   90.00
#
_symmetry.space_group_name_H-M   'P 1'
#
loop_
_entity.id
_entity.type
_entity.pdbx_description
1 polymer ?
#
loop_
_entity_poly.entity_id
_entity_poly.type
_entity_poly.pdbx_seq_one_letter_code
_entity_poly.pdbx_strand_id
1 'polypeptide(L)'
;MSSTFEARSAQLREVHLAHVHHEGDRLFRLLLPLQWAVAVVLALATTPFTFAGASRAIHPHVWIALVGGAALTAAPLALIWAQPGRRLTRHVVVVAQMLFSGLLIHVTGGRIETHFHVFGSLAFIAFYRDPALLVTATLAVTADHVGRGWLWPAAVYGVPNPAWWRFLEHAAWMVFEDIVLAMGIHRSLADIRRIAEREAALTQVNDLVEQQVNERTAELAASREQFRSLVETTQAIPWEVDLRSGVTTYIGPKVEAMLGYPPAHFGAAHVFTTLVHRDDLPQMQRISAEVAQTDAELELECELRFVAADGHLVHTRSLLSALGSRERRVLRGVSIDISRQKQLEADARAAHRIQSLGRVAASVAHEVNTPLQYIGDNVRFLADAARRLIQAVDRIGVASGPTADTDMHRKVVEILRRAKIDRIRSGIEGAHDAATLGLEQVRQIVRALQSLTGGQQHGAGSIVGDECVRTAVVLAHAEFPEIAYEIELEPLGAIAGDGVAIGQAVLGLLRNAAEATREHLPAGAHGRIEVRGRRDEDRIAIEVRDFAGGIPVEIRERLFEALLHHPRRGPRRRRGPASHPRHRRGATSRPAGRAPRVRRHHVHRAAPLHPRARGVSNSSYEGNQMPTASPRRASTTQTDPDLAAAEIAAQLGDATAGGVVFFCAASFDLPRLAAALRRHIAGPMTGCTSAGQIGPSGFQPDGIVAVGFPASCCTLRIYPLTRLHQCELEAAAIAQAVERDLGQSPARNSFGLLLIDGLSLAEERVASALFQELGQLPLVGGSAGDDLAFAHTHVFIDDAFVEGAAVLAVVSTDLPVRPLKFEHFESTGKRMVVTGADPARRLVTTLNGYPAAEFYAGMLGVDVEQLDAPTTSAAPIMLRVGDDYCVRSIARVNPDRSLTLLCAVDQGTVLNLGRGGDILSQLERELPASDDAVVIGCDCILRRLELERRGLADAVGRYLGRHNVVGFSTYGEQYNGTHLNQTFVGVAIGDVRG
;
A
#
# COMPACT_ATOMS: atom_id res chain seq x y z
N MET A 1 -26.80 6.15 -27.00
CA MET A 1 -25.56 6.06 -27.79
C MET A 1 -25.76 5.42 -29.16
N SER A 2 -26.12 4.13 -29.30
CA SER A 2 -26.34 3.54 -30.65
C SER A 2 -27.37 4.30 -31.50
N SER A 3 -28.56 4.55 -30.95
CA SER A 3 -29.64 5.29 -31.62
C SER A 3 -29.25 6.72 -32.05
N THR A 4 -28.43 7.41 -31.25
CA THR A 4 -27.95 8.77 -31.55
C THR A 4 -26.88 8.77 -32.65
N PHE A 5 -26.03 7.73 -32.73
CA PHE A 5 -25.06 7.57 -33.81
C PHE A 5 -25.76 7.27 -35.15
N GLU A 6 -26.70 6.31 -35.15
CA GLU A 6 -27.44 5.92 -36.35
C GLU A 6 -28.26 7.09 -36.93
N ALA A 7 -28.94 7.86 -36.06
CA ALA A 7 -29.67 9.05 -36.49
C ALA A 7 -28.75 10.13 -37.10
N ARG A 8 -27.60 10.42 -36.48
CA ARG A 8 -26.62 11.42 -36.96
C ARG A 8 -26.01 10.98 -38.30
N SER A 9 -25.64 9.71 -38.44
CA SER A 9 -25.12 9.15 -39.69
C SER A 9 -26.17 9.16 -40.81
N ALA A 10 -27.44 8.82 -40.50
CA ALA A 10 -28.53 8.89 -41.48
C ALA A 10 -28.76 10.32 -41.99
N GLN A 11 -28.76 11.32 -41.08
CA GLN A 11 -28.90 12.73 -41.42
C GLN A 11 -27.74 13.23 -42.30
N LEU A 12 -26.49 12.94 -41.94
CA LEU A 12 -25.31 13.31 -42.73
C LEU A 12 -25.34 12.69 -44.14
N ARG A 13 -25.79 11.44 -44.26
CA ARG A 13 -25.98 10.76 -45.55
C ARG A 13 -27.04 11.45 -46.42
N GLU A 14 -28.14 11.93 -45.84
CA GLU A 14 -29.16 12.68 -46.59
C GLU A 14 -28.65 14.03 -47.08
N VAL A 15 -27.86 14.75 -46.28
CA VAL A 15 -27.19 16.01 -46.69
C VAL A 15 -26.25 15.78 -47.88
N HIS A 16 -25.42 14.74 -47.83
CA HIS A 16 -24.52 14.38 -48.93
C HIS A 16 -25.29 14.01 -50.22
N LEU A 17 -26.38 13.25 -50.12
CA LEU A 17 -27.21 12.90 -51.28
C LEU A 17 -27.93 14.13 -51.87
N ALA A 18 -28.44 15.03 -51.03
CA ALA A 18 -29.06 16.28 -51.47
C ALA A 18 -28.05 17.16 -52.23
N HIS A 19 -26.80 17.24 -51.75
CA HIS A 19 -25.72 17.94 -52.44
C HIS A 19 -25.47 17.36 -53.84
N VAL A 20 -25.28 16.04 -53.94
CA VAL A 20 -25.11 15.33 -55.23
C VAL A 20 -26.26 15.62 -56.21
N HIS A 21 -27.51 15.59 -55.74
CA HIS A 21 -28.65 15.89 -56.59
C HIS A 21 -28.64 17.33 -57.11
N HIS A 22 -28.19 18.30 -56.31
CA HIS A 22 -28.04 19.69 -56.74
C HIS A 22 -26.85 19.92 -57.68
N GLU A 23 -25.76 19.14 -57.57
CA GLU A 23 -24.68 19.16 -58.56
C GLU A 23 -25.12 18.63 -59.93
N GLY A 24 -25.88 17.53 -59.96
CA GLY A 24 -26.49 17.03 -61.20
C GLY A 24 -27.40 18.07 -61.86
N ASP A 25 -28.26 18.74 -61.08
CA ASP A 25 -29.10 19.82 -61.62
C ASP A 25 -28.29 21.02 -62.15
N ARG A 26 -27.15 21.35 -61.54
CA ARG A 26 -26.23 22.40 -62.03
C ARG A 26 -25.58 22.01 -63.37
N LEU A 27 -25.16 20.75 -63.51
CA LEU A 27 -24.64 20.20 -64.76
C LEU A 27 -25.69 20.30 -65.88
N PHE A 28 -26.90 19.78 -65.66
CA PHE A 28 -27.95 19.81 -66.68
C PHE A 28 -28.45 21.24 -66.96
N ARG A 29 -28.38 22.18 -65.99
CA ARG A 29 -28.65 23.61 -66.23
C ARG A 29 -27.75 24.22 -67.31
N LEU A 30 -26.53 23.72 -67.48
CA LEU A 30 -25.58 24.14 -68.52
C LEU A 30 -25.65 23.27 -69.78
N LEU A 31 -25.85 21.95 -69.61
CA LEU A 31 -25.86 21.00 -70.73
C LEU A 31 -27.09 21.17 -71.63
N LEU A 32 -28.29 21.36 -71.06
CA LEU A 32 -29.55 21.42 -71.83
C LEU A 32 -29.59 22.61 -72.84
N PRO A 33 -29.22 23.86 -72.48
CA PRO A 33 -29.09 24.95 -73.47
C PRO A 33 -28.00 24.69 -74.52
N LEU A 34 -26.86 24.11 -74.11
CA LEU A 34 -25.71 23.89 -74.99
C LEU A 34 -26.05 22.86 -76.08
N GLN A 35 -26.64 21.72 -75.71
CA GLN A 35 -27.05 20.71 -76.69
C GLN A 35 -28.17 21.19 -77.62
N TRP A 36 -29.03 22.12 -77.18
CA TRP A 36 -30.02 22.75 -78.06
C TRP A 36 -29.37 23.63 -79.13
N ALA A 37 -28.40 24.48 -78.76
CA ALA A 37 -27.61 25.24 -79.74
C ALA A 37 -26.89 24.30 -80.72
N VAL A 38 -26.28 23.22 -80.24
CA VAL A 38 -25.62 22.19 -81.05
C VAL A 38 -26.61 21.49 -82.00
N ALA A 39 -27.81 21.13 -81.55
CA ALA A 39 -28.83 20.49 -82.39
C ALA A 39 -29.34 21.40 -83.52
N VAL A 40 -29.51 22.71 -83.25
CA VAL A 40 -29.88 23.69 -84.29
C VAL A 40 -28.75 23.86 -85.31
N VAL A 41 -27.49 23.95 -84.86
CA VAL A 41 -26.31 24.03 -85.74
C VAL A 41 -26.16 22.76 -86.58
N LEU A 42 -26.30 21.58 -85.98
CA LEU A 42 -26.26 20.30 -86.70
C LEU A 42 -27.40 20.17 -87.70
N ALA A 43 -28.63 20.58 -87.35
CA ALA A 43 -29.75 20.54 -88.28
C ALA A 43 -29.53 21.44 -89.50
N LEU A 44 -29.00 22.66 -89.30
CA LEU A 44 -28.62 23.57 -90.39
C LEU A 44 -27.49 22.99 -91.27
N ALA A 45 -26.50 22.33 -90.66
CA ALA A 45 -25.34 21.78 -91.37
C ALA A 45 -25.63 20.47 -92.11
N THR A 46 -26.48 19.59 -91.57
CA THR A 46 -26.66 18.21 -92.08
C THR A 46 -27.93 18.01 -92.90
N THR A 47 -29.07 18.59 -92.50
CA THR A 47 -30.37 18.29 -93.15
C THR A 47 -30.46 18.61 -94.64
N PRO A 48 -29.75 19.63 -95.20
CA PRO A 48 -29.74 19.85 -96.65
C PRO A 48 -29.12 18.69 -97.43
N PHE A 49 -28.18 17.95 -96.85
CA PHE A 49 -27.46 16.86 -97.51
C PHE A 49 -28.04 15.48 -97.21
N THR A 50 -28.69 15.29 -96.06
CA THR A 50 -29.24 13.98 -95.65
C THR A 50 -30.67 13.72 -96.14
N PHE A 51 -31.48 14.76 -96.38
CA PHE A 51 -32.89 14.61 -96.76
C PHE A 51 -33.30 15.31 -98.06
N ALA A 52 -32.62 16.39 -98.48
CA ALA A 52 -33.01 17.19 -99.65
C ALA A 52 -32.19 16.93 -100.93
N GLY A 53 -31.15 16.10 -100.87
CA GLY A 53 -30.31 15.78 -102.03
C GLY A 53 -29.49 16.97 -102.54
N ALA A 54 -29.57 17.25 -103.84
CA ALA A 54 -28.72 18.26 -104.49
C ALA A 54 -29.19 19.72 -104.26
N SER A 55 -30.39 19.95 -103.73
CA SER A 55 -30.97 21.29 -103.53
C SER A 55 -30.92 21.73 -102.07
N ARG A 56 -30.28 22.88 -101.79
CA ARG A 56 -30.22 23.46 -100.44
C ARG A 56 -31.46 24.33 -100.16
N ALA A 57 -32.29 23.90 -99.21
CA ALA A 57 -33.40 24.66 -98.65
C ALA A 57 -33.50 24.41 -97.13
N ILE A 58 -34.24 25.26 -96.40
CA ILE A 58 -34.48 25.05 -94.96
C ILE A 58 -35.46 23.88 -94.81
N HIS A 59 -34.94 22.72 -94.43
CA HIS A 59 -35.74 21.50 -94.25
C HIS A 59 -36.64 21.62 -92.99
N PRO A 60 -37.85 21.03 -92.95
CA PRO A 60 -38.71 21.01 -91.76
C PRO A 60 -38.02 20.49 -90.49
N HIS A 61 -36.97 19.67 -90.61
CA HIS A 61 -36.18 19.20 -89.46
C HIS A 61 -35.40 20.31 -88.73
N VAL A 62 -35.12 21.45 -89.37
CA VAL A 62 -34.57 22.64 -88.71
C VAL A 62 -35.60 23.25 -87.75
N TRP A 63 -36.89 23.28 -88.14
CA TRP A 63 -37.97 23.71 -87.26
C TRP A 63 -38.22 22.72 -86.11
N ILE A 64 -38.08 21.41 -86.36
CA ILE A 64 -38.13 20.40 -85.29
C ILE A 64 -36.96 20.58 -84.30
N ALA A 65 -35.74 20.85 -84.77
CA ALA A 65 -34.60 21.14 -83.91
C ALA A 65 -34.81 22.43 -83.08
N LEU A 66 -35.35 23.49 -83.71
CA LEU A 66 -35.58 24.77 -83.05
C LEU A 66 -36.70 24.68 -82.01
N VAL A 67 -37.91 24.25 -82.41
CA VAL A 67 -39.11 24.26 -81.56
C VAL A 67 -39.14 23.06 -80.60
N GLY A 68 -38.78 21.86 -81.10
CA GLY A 68 -38.68 20.66 -80.27
C GLY A 68 -37.55 20.78 -79.24
N GLY A 69 -36.37 21.26 -79.67
CA GLY A 69 -35.26 21.54 -78.76
C GLY A 69 -35.59 22.61 -77.71
N ALA A 70 -36.35 23.65 -78.07
CA ALA A 70 -36.85 24.64 -77.10
C ALA A 70 -37.76 24.00 -76.05
N ALA A 71 -38.73 23.18 -76.47
CA ALA A 71 -39.67 22.51 -75.58
C ALA A 71 -38.96 21.52 -74.62
N LEU A 72 -38.03 20.71 -75.16
CA LEU A 72 -37.19 19.80 -74.38
C LEU A 72 -36.24 20.53 -73.41
N THR A 73 -35.91 21.79 -73.67
CA THR A 73 -35.01 22.58 -72.80
C THR A 73 -35.77 23.37 -71.74
N ALA A 74 -36.88 24.02 -72.10
CA ALA A 74 -37.58 24.95 -71.21
C ALA A 74 -38.24 24.26 -69.99
N ALA A 75 -38.89 23.12 -70.19
CA ALA A 75 -39.60 22.40 -69.12
C ALA A 75 -38.66 21.88 -68.00
N PRO A 76 -37.58 21.13 -68.29
CA PRO A 76 -36.63 20.71 -67.25
C PRO A 76 -35.88 21.89 -66.63
N LEU A 77 -35.54 22.94 -67.37
CA LEU A 77 -34.91 24.13 -66.79
C LEU A 77 -35.84 24.83 -65.77
N ALA A 78 -37.13 24.99 -66.08
CA ALA A 78 -38.09 25.56 -65.14
C ALA A 78 -38.15 24.76 -63.83
N LEU A 79 -38.11 23.42 -63.89
CA LEU A 79 -38.07 22.55 -62.71
C LEU A 79 -36.72 22.58 -61.98
N ILE A 80 -35.59 22.64 -62.69
CA ILE A 80 -34.23 22.82 -62.13
C ILE A 80 -34.11 24.16 -61.37
N TRP A 81 -34.87 25.18 -61.74
CA TRP A 81 -34.89 26.48 -61.04
C TRP A 81 -35.91 26.50 -59.89
N ALA A 82 -37.13 26.00 -60.10
CA ALA A 82 -38.20 26.07 -59.10
C ALA A 82 -38.15 24.98 -58.03
N GLN A 83 -37.65 23.78 -58.36
CA GLN A 83 -37.66 22.60 -57.49
C GLN A 83 -36.41 21.71 -57.66
N PRO A 84 -35.19 22.25 -57.49
CA PRO A 84 -33.96 21.47 -57.60
C PRO A 84 -33.90 20.33 -56.57
N GLY A 85 -33.15 19.27 -56.89
CA GLY A 85 -32.92 18.07 -56.07
C GLY A 85 -34.11 17.09 -55.99
N ARG A 86 -35.33 17.52 -56.32
CA ARG A 86 -36.52 16.68 -56.22
C ARG A 86 -36.52 15.54 -57.24
N ARG A 87 -37.09 14.38 -56.84
CA ARG A 87 -37.23 13.20 -57.70
C ARG A 87 -37.87 13.53 -59.05
N LEU A 88 -39.02 14.22 -59.04
CA LEU A 88 -39.75 14.60 -60.25
C LEU A 88 -38.88 15.42 -61.23
N THR A 89 -38.17 16.43 -60.73
CA THR A 89 -37.25 17.26 -61.52
C THR A 89 -36.20 16.39 -62.23
N ARG A 90 -35.54 15.49 -61.49
CA ARG A 90 -34.50 14.59 -62.04
C ARG A 90 -35.07 13.64 -63.10
N HIS A 91 -36.25 13.05 -62.89
CA HIS A 91 -36.90 12.21 -63.91
C HIS A 91 -37.26 13.02 -65.18
N VAL A 92 -37.75 14.27 -65.06
CA VAL A 92 -38.07 15.11 -66.23
C VAL A 92 -36.80 15.52 -66.99
N VAL A 93 -35.71 15.84 -66.28
CA VAL A 93 -34.39 16.11 -66.88
C VAL A 93 -33.88 14.90 -67.66
N VAL A 94 -34.00 13.70 -67.10
CA VAL A 94 -33.61 12.43 -67.75
C VAL A 94 -34.42 12.16 -69.02
N VAL A 95 -35.75 12.29 -68.95
CA VAL A 95 -36.62 12.11 -70.13
C VAL A 95 -36.26 13.13 -71.21
N ALA A 96 -36.04 14.39 -70.84
CA ALA A 96 -35.61 15.43 -71.78
C ALA A 96 -34.25 15.11 -72.43
N GLN A 97 -33.28 14.59 -71.67
CA GLN A 97 -31.96 14.22 -72.18
C GLN A 97 -31.99 13.04 -73.18
N MET A 98 -32.84 12.05 -72.92
CA MET A 98 -33.03 10.92 -73.84
C MET A 98 -33.75 11.35 -75.12
N LEU A 99 -34.80 12.17 -75.01
CA LEU A 99 -35.48 12.76 -76.16
C LEU A 99 -34.54 13.71 -76.94
N PHE A 100 -33.57 14.36 -76.29
CA PHE A 100 -32.54 15.13 -76.98
C PHE A 100 -31.60 14.24 -77.80
N SER A 101 -31.24 13.07 -77.28
CA SER A 101 -30.47 12.08 -78.02
C SER A 101 -31.25 11.58 -79.24
N GLY A 102 -32.55 11.29 -79.07
CA GLY A 102 -33.46 10.96 -80.17
C GLY A 102 -33.58 12.07 -81.23
N LEU A 103 -33.66 13.34 -80.79
CA LEU A 103 -33.69 14.52 -81.66
C LEU A 103 -32.37 14.68 -82.46
N LEU A 104 -31.21 14.47 -81.84
CA LEU A 104 -29.91 14.51 -82.51
C LEU A 104 -29.76 13.40 -83.55
N ILE A 105 -30.17 12.16 -83.22
CA ILE A 105 -30.23 11.03 -84.16
C ILE A 105 -31.18 11.35 -85.33
N HIS A 106 -32.33 11.99 -85.06
CA HIS A 106 -33.27 12.39 -86.09
C HIS A 106 -32.67 13.39 -87.09
N VAL A 107 -32.10 14.51 -86.62
CA VAL A 107 -31.62 15.57 -87.52
C VAL A 107 -30.39 15.16 -88.34
N THR A 108 -29.59 14.24 -87.82
CA THR A 108 -28.40 13.69 -88.52
C THR A 108 -28.75 12.57 -89.53
N GLY A 109 -29.99 12.06 -89.52
CA GLY A 109 -30.46 11.03 -90.44
C GLY A 109 -30.18 9.59 -89.99
N GLY A 110 -30.38 9.28 -88.69
CA GLY A 110 -30.24 7.92 -88.17
C GLY A 110 -28.79 7.41 -88.11
N ARG A 111 -27.80 8.32 -88.05
CA ARG A 111 -26.37 7.98 -88.06
C ARG A 111 -25.94 7.25 -86.80
N ILE A 112 -25.22 6.15 -86.96
CA ILE A 112 -24.73 5.31 -85.86
C ILE A 112 -23.77 6.12 -84.97
N GLU A 113 -22.96 7.01 -85.56
CA GLU A 113 -22.05 7.89 -84.84
C GLU A 113 -22.78 8.85 -83.88
N THR A 114 -24.04 9.17 -84.15
CA THR A 114 -24.87 10.02 -83.27
C THR A 114 -25.57 9.22 -82.17
N HIS A 115 -25.69 7.90 -82.30
CA HIS A 115 -26.22 7.04 -81.22
C HIS A 115 -25.29 6.98 -80.00
N PHE A 116 -23.98 7.22 -80.17
CA PHE A 116 -23.04 7.38 -79.04
C PHE A 116 -23.43 8.50 -78.05
N HIS A 117 -24.29 9.46 -78.46
CA HIS A 117 -24.83 10.48 -77.56
C HIS A 117 -25.74 9.88 -76.46
N VAL A 118 -26.39 8.74 -76.71
CA VAL A 118 -27.22 8.05 -75.71
C VAL A 118 -26.34 7.54 -74.57
N PHE A 119 -25.26 6.83 -74.91
CA PHE A 119 -24.28 6.30 -73.96
C PHE A 119 -23.62 7.42 -73.13
N GLY A 120 -23.11 8.46 -73.81
CA GLY A 120 -22.57 9.65 -73.14
C GLY A 120 -23.59 10.34 -72.23
N SER A 121 -24.88 10.34 -72.60
CA SER A 121 -25.96 10.88 -71.77
C SER A 121 -26.26 10.02 -70.55
N LEU A 122 -26.22 8.69 -70.65
CA LEU A 122 -26.34 7.79 -69.49
C LEU A 122 -25.22 8.03 -68.47
N ALA A 123 -23.97 8.20 -68.94
CA ALA A 123 -22.84 8.55 -68.09
C ALA A 123 -23.06 9.88 -67.33
N PHE A 124 -23.61 10.91 -67.98
CA PHE A 124 -23.98 12.16 -67.31
C PHE A 124 -25.14 11.98 -66.31
N ILE A 125 -26.13 11.14 -66.63
CA ILE A 125 -27.26 10.82 -65.72
C ILE A 125 -26.77 10.09 -64.47
N ALA A 126 -25.76 9.22 -64.59
CA ALA A 126 -25.19 8.49 -63.46
C ALA A 126 -24.58 9.40 -62.37
N PHE A 127 -24.22 10.66 -62.68
CA PHE A 127 -23.76 11.63 -61.66
C PHE A 127 -24.82 11.98 -60.62
N TYR A 128 -26.11 11.83 -60.92
CA TYR A 128 -27.19 11.92 -59.93
C TYR A 128 -27.17 10.79 -58.88
N ARG A 129 -26.38 9.73 -59.09
CA ARG A 129 -26.20 8.57 -58.20
C ARG A 129 -27.51 7.88 -57.78
N ASP A 130 -28.49 7.84 -58.68
CA ASP A 130 -29.81 7.24 -58.43
C ASP A 130 -30.16 6.24 -59.54
N PRO A 131 -30.22 4.93 -59.24
CA PRO A 131 -30.42 3.90 -60.26
C PRO A 131 -31.82 3.92 -60.89
N ALA A 132 -32.82 4.55 -60.26
CA ALA A 132 -34.15 4.70 -60.85
C ALA A 132 -34.13 5.64 -62.07
N LEU A 133 -33.12 6.50 -62.19
CA LEU A 133 -32.93 7.39 -63.33
C LEU A 133 -32.42 6.64 -64.56
N LEU A 134 -31.58 5.61 -64.40
CA LEU A 134 -31.16 4.74 -65.51
C LEU A 134 -32.36 4.01 -66.13
N VAL A 135 -33.22 3.40 -65.30
CA VAL A 135 -34.48 2.78 -65.75
C VAL A 135 -35.39 3.80 -66.45
N THR A 136 -35.45 5.04 -65.96
CA THR A 136 -36.22 6.12 -66.60
C THR A 136 -35.65 6.47 -67.98
N ALA A 137 -34.32 6.52 -68.10
CA ALA A 137 -33.62 6.84 -69.34
C ALA A 137 -33.86 5.74 -70.41
N THR A 138 -33.61 4.49 -70.04
CA THR A 138 -33.80 3.32 -70.91
C THR A 138 -35.25 3.16 -71.36
N LEU A 139 -36.24 3.41 -70.50
CA LEU A 139 -37.65 3.45 -70.91
C LEU A 139 -37.94 4.60 -71.90
N ALA A 140 -37.42 5.80 -71.66
CA ALA A 140 -37.66 6.96 -72.52
C ALA A 140 -37.06 6.79 -73.93
N VAL A 141 -35.81 6.33 -74.03
CA VAL A 141 -35.17 6.11 -75.34
C VAL A 141 -35.74 4.89 -76.07
N THR A 142 -36.14 3.83 -75.35
CA THR A 142 -36.82 2.68 -75.97
C THR A 142 -38.18 3.08 -76.55
N ALA A 143 -38.98 3.86 -75.82
CA ALA A 143 -40.27 4.35 -76.32
C ALA A 143 -40.10 5.24 -77.56
N ASP A 144 -39.10 6.13 -77.57
CA ASP A 144 -38.74 6.95 -78.72
C ASP A 144 -38.31 6.10 -79.94
N HIS A 145 -37.39 5.15 -79.74
CA HIS A 145 -36.85 4.33 -80.83
C HIS A 145 -37.86 3.31 -81.38
N VAL A 146 -38.80 2.82 -80.57
CA VAL A 146 -39.92 2.00 -81.06
C VAL A 146 -40.94 2.88 -81.82
N GLY A 147 -41.35 4.02 -81.23
CA GLY A 147 -42.34 4.92 -81.83
C GLY A 147 -41.87 5.55 -83.15
N ARG A 148 -40.73 6.24 -83.14
CA ARG A 148 -40.14 6.80 -84.36
C ARG A 148 -39.59 5.73 -85.29
N GLY A 149 -39.12 4.60 -84.76
CA GLY A 149 -38.61 3.50 -85.57
C GLY A 149 -39.69 2.78 -86.39
N TRP A 150 -40.96 2.85 -85.96
CA TRP A 150 -42.10 2.36 -86.74
C TRP A 150 -42.63 3.40 -87.74
N LEU A 151 -42.72 4.67 -87.33
CA LEU A 151 -43.28 5.75 -88.16
C LEU A 151 -42.30 6.29 -89.22
N TRP A 152 -41.01 6.36 -88.90
CA TRP A 152 -39.94 6.88 -89.76
C TRP A 152 -38.65 6.05 -89.59
N PRO A 153 -38.59 4.79 -90.05
CA PRO A 153 -37.47 3.87 -89.77
C PRO A 153 -36.09 4.44 -90.12
N ALA A 154 -35.97 5.16 -91.23
CA ALA A 154 -34.72 5.77 -91.67
C ALA A 154 -34.20 6.89 -90.73
N ALA A 155 -35.07 7.56 -89.97
CA ALA A 155 -34.70 8.61 -89.01
C ALA A 155 -34.28 8.06 -87.63
N VAL A 156 -34.28 6.73 -87.47
CA VAL A 156 -33.69 6.02 -86.33
C VAL A 156 -32.54 5.15 -86.82
N TYR A 157 -32.80 4.18 -87.70
CA TYR A 157 -31.84 3.13 -88.07
C TYR A 157 -30.96 3.46 -89.30
N GLY A 158 -31.07 4.66 -89.87
CA GLY A 158 -30.35 5.09 -91.08
C GLY A 158 -30.80 4.39 -92.38
N VAL A 159 -31.71 3.41 -92.31
CA VAL A 159 -32.23 2.64 -93.45
C VAL A 159 -33.77 2.61 -93.44
N PRO A 160 -34.43 2.64 -94.61
CA PRO A 160 -35.90 2.70 -94.69
C PRO A 160 -36.60 1.37 -94.36
N ASN A 161 -35.88 0.24 -94.43
CA ASN A 161 -36.42 -1.10 -94.13
C ASN A 161 -35.41 -1.88 -93.26
N PRO A 162 -35.35 -1.62 -91.94
CA PRO A 162 -34.49 -2.34 -91.00
C PRO A 162 -34.99 -3.76 -90.73
N ALA A 163 -34.11 -4.65 -90.30
CA ALA A 163 -34.53 -5.95 -89.77
C ALA A 163 -35.41 -5.76 -88.52
N TRP A 164 -36.54 -6.48 -88.44
CA TRP A 164 -37.55 -6.27 -87.39
C TRP A 164 -37.03 -6.40 -85.96
N TRP A 165 -35.95 -7.17 -85.74
CA TRP A 165 -35.33 -7.39 -84.43
C TRP A 165 -34.28 -6.34 -84.05
N ARG A 166 -33.94 -5.39 -84.95
CA ARG A 166 -32.82 -4.43 -84.75
C ARG A 166 -32.97 -3.57 -83.50
N PHE A 167 -34.20 -3.32 -83.03
CA PHE A 167 -34.45 -2.61 -81.76
C PHE A 167 -33.99 -3.41 -80.53
N LEU A 168 -34.04 -4.75 -80.56
CA LEU A 168 -33.60 -5.61 -79.47
C LEU A 168 -32.08 -5.54 -79.27
N GLU A 169 -31.32 -5.42 -80.37
CA GLU A 169 -29.87 -5.22 -80.36
C GLU A 169 -29.50 -3.90 -79.68
N HIS A 170 -30.23 -2.82 -79.99
CA HIS A 170 -30.00 -1.51 -79.37
C HIS A 170 -30.39 -1.52 -77.88
N ALA A 171 -31.52 -2.16 -77.52
CA ALA A 171 -31.92 -2.35 -76.14
C ALA A 171 -30.94 -3.22 -75.33
N ALA A 172 -30.31 -4.23 -75.95
CA ALA A 172 -29.31 -5.06 -75.28
C ALA A 172 -28.05 -4.28 -74.89
N TRP A 173 -27.54 -3.40 -75.78
CA TRP A 173 -26.41 -2.53 -75.46
C TRP A 173 -26.74 -1.49 -74.37
N MET A 174 -27.96 -0.94 -74.39
CA MET A 174 -28.46 -0.07 -73.31
C MET A 174 -28.47 -0.78 -71.96
N VAL A 175 -29.05 -1.99 -71.88
CA VAL A 175 -29.10 -2.79 -70.64
C VAL A 175 -27.70 -3.16 -70.15
N PHE A 176 -26.76 -3.45 -71.06
CA PHE A 176 -25.36 -3.71 -70.70
C PHE A 176 -24.68 -2.49 -70.04
N GLU A 177 -24.87 -1.29 -70.59
CA GLU A 177 -24.32 -0.06 -69.98
C GLU A 177 -25.03 0.29 -68.66
N ASP A 178 -26.36 0.20 -68.59
CA ASP A 178 -27.12 0.42 -67.36
C ASP A 178 -26.62 -0.47 -66.21
N ILE A 179 -26.25 -1.73 -66.49
CA ILE A 179 -25.68 -2.66 -65.51
C ILE A 179 -24.31 -2.16 -64.99
N VAL A 180 -23.43 -1.66 -65.87
CA VAL A 180 -22.12 -1.11 -65.50
C VAL A 180 -22.26 0.19 -64.69
N LEU A 181 -23.14 1.09 -65.13
CA LEU A 181 -23.41 2.35 -64.44
C LEU A 181 -24.10 2.11 -63.09
N ALA A 182 -25.03 1.17 -62.99
CA ALA A 182 -25.68 0.79 -61.73
C ALA A 182 -24.67 0.24 -60.69
N MET A 183 -23.67 -0.55 -61.13
CA MET A 183 -22.57 -0.97 -60.25
C MET A 183 -21.74 0.22 -59.76
N GLY A 184 -21.41 1.17 -60.64
CA GLY A 184 -20.71 2.41 -60.28
C GLY A 184 -21.49 3.27 -59.28
N ILE A 185 -22.79 3.45 -59.51
CA ILE A 185 -23.72 4.16 -58.60
C ILE A 185 -23.76 3.45 -57.24
N HIS A 186 -23.97 2.13 -57.21
CA HIS A 186 -24.05 1.36 -55.96
C HIS A 186 -22.77 1.49 -55.13
N ARG A 187 -21.59 1.40 -55.76
CA ARG A 187 -20.31 1.64 -55.09
C ARG A 187 -20.20 3.07 -54.54
N SER A 188 -20.55 4.09 -55.33
CA SER A 188 -20.48 5.48 -54.85
C SER A 188 -21.48 5.78 -53.73
N LEU A 189 -22.64 5.12 -53.69
CA LEU A 189 -23.59 5.22 -52.58
C LEU A 189 -23.06 4.56 -51.30
N ALA A 190 -22.36 3.43 -51.42
CA ALA A 190 -21.68 2.80 -50.29
C ALA A 190 -20.53 3.66 -49.74
N ASP A 191 -19.79 4.36 -50.61
CA ASP A 191 -18.72 5.27 -50.19
C ASP A 191 -19.27 6.57 -49.54
N ILE A 192 -20.38 7.13 -50.03
CA ILE A 192 -21.11 8.23 -49.35
C ILE A 192 -21.58 7.80 -47.95
N ARG A 193 -22.11 6.57 -47.82
CA ARG A 193 -22.50 6.00 -46.51
C ARG A 193 -21.30 5.92 -45.55
N ARG A 194 -20.16 5.39 -46.00
CA ARG A 194 -18.93 5.28 -45.21
C ARG A 194 -18.38 6.63 -44.74
N ILE A 195 -18.53 7.69 -45.54
CA ILE A 195 -18.15 9.06 -45.15
C ILE A 195 -19.03 9.54 -44.00
N ALA A 196 -20.36 9.43 -44.14
CA ALA A 196 -21.30 9.83 -43.09
C ALA A 196 -21.18 9.01 -41.79
N GLU A 197 -20.82 7.72 -41.88
CA GLU A 197 -20.50 6.87 -40.71
C GLU A 197 -19.21 7.31 -40.00
N ARG A 198 -18.16 7.67 -40.76
CA ARG A 198 -16.89 8.18 -40.21
C ARG A 198 -17.03 9.57 -39.58
N GLU A 199 -17.76 10.47 -40.22
CA GLU A 199 -17.99 11.83 -39.73
C GLU A 199 -18.78 11.82 -38.41
N ALA A 200 -19.86 11.03 -38.34
CA ALA A 200 -20.60 10.82 -37.09
C ALA A 200 -19.74 10.23 -35.96
N ALA A 201 -18.84 9.30 -36.29
CA ALA A 201 -17.91 8.71 -35.31
C ALA A 201 -16.88 9.73 -34.81
N LEU A 202 -16.30 10.52 -35.70
CA LEU A 202 -15.34 11.57 -35.35
C LEU A 202 -15.96 12.61 -34.41
N THR A 203 -17.19 13.06 -34.67
CA THR A 203 -17.84 14.01 -33.74
C THR A 203 -18.15 13.35 -32.40
N GLN A 204 -18.63 12.10 -32.37
CA GLN A 204 -18.89 11.40 -31.10
C GLN A 204 -17.62 11.21 -30.25
N VAL A 205 -16.46 10.98 -30.89
CA VAL A 205 -15.16 10.93 -30.18
C VAL A 205 -14.78 12.32 -29.66
N ASN A 206 -14.96 13.38 -30.45
CA ASN A 206 -14.68 14.76 -29.99
C ASN A 206 -15.59 15.17 -28.82
N ASP A 207 -16.90 14.90 -28.92
CA ASP A 207 -17.90 15.14 -27.87
C ASP A 207 -17.49 14.44 -26.55
N LEU A 208 -16.92 13.22 -26.63
CA LEU A 208 -16.41 12.46 -25.47
C LEU A 208 -15.08 13.03 -24.92
N VAL A 209 -14.16 13.43 -25.79
CA VAL A 209 -12.86 14.02 -25.37
C VAL A 209 -13.08 15.37 -24.67
N GLU A 210 -14.00 16.20 -25.17
CA GLU A 210 -14.37 17.45 -24.49
C GLU A 210 -14.99 17.19 -23.11
N GLN A 211 -15.83 16.15 -22.96
CA GLN A 211 -16.32 15.75 -21.64
C GLN A 211 -15.18 15.33 -20.70
N GLN A 212 -14.27 14.45 -21.15
CA GLN A 212 -13.13 13.99 -20.35
C GLN A 212 -12.17 15.13 -19.95
N VAL A 213 -11.95 16.11 -20.83
CA VAL A 213 -11.14 17.30 -20.52
C VAL A 213 -11.80 18.17 -19.46
N ASN A 214 -13.12 18.35 -19.51
CA ASN A 214 -13.87 19.09 -18.50
C ASN A 214 -13.85 18.36 -17.14
N GLU A 215 -14.07 17.04 -17.14
CA GLU A 215 -14.00 16.20 -15.94
C GLU A 215 -12.60 16.26 -15.29
N ARG A 216 -11.53 16.03 -16.06
CA ARG A 216 -10.13 16.16 -15.59
C ARG A 216 -9.80 17.56 -15.08
N THR A 217 -10.38 18.61 -15.66
CA THR A 217 -10.17 19.99 -15.21
C THR A 217 -10.88 20.26 -13.88
N ALA A 218 -12.09 19.71 -13.69
CA ALA A 218 -12.81 19.76 -12.42
C ALA A 218 -12.11 18.93 -11.32
N GLU A 219 -11.64 17.73 -11.64
CA GLU A 219 -10.82 16.89 -10.75
C GLU A 219 -9.54 17.61 -10.33
N LEU A 220 -8.81 18.24 -11.25
CA LEU A 220 -7.58 18.95 -10.95
C LEU A 220 -7.84 20.20 -10.07
N ALA A 221 -8.95 20.90 -10.30
CA ALA A 221 -9.38 22.01 -9.44
C ALA A 221 -9.75 21.53 -8.03
N ALA A 222 -10.56 20.47 -7.93
CA ALA A 222 -10.97 19.88 -6.66
C ALA A 222 -9.77 19.28 -5.89
N SER A 223 -8.83 18.63 -6.58
CA SER A 223 -7.59 18.11 -5.99
C SER A 223 -6.67 19.23 -5.50
N ARG A 224 -6.58 20.35 -6.23
CA ARG A 224 -5.82 21.53 -5.80
C ARG A 224 -6.47 22.24 -4.60
N GLU A 225 -7.79 22.27 -4.53
CA GLU A 225 -8.56 22.76 -3.38
C GLU A 225 -8.45 21.82 -2.17
N GLN A 226 -8.50 20.50 -2.37
CA GLN A 226 -8.22 19.50 -1.33
C GLN A 226 -6.78 19.61 -0.82
N PHE A 227 -5.78 19.78 -1.70
CA PHE A 227 -4.39 19.99 -1.28
C PHE A 227 -4.23 21.26 -0.45
N ARG A 228 -4.85 22.37 -0.88
CA ARG A 228 -4.94 23.59 -0.07
C ARG A 228 -5.57 23.30 1.29
N SER A 229 -6.72 22.61 1.33
CA SER A 229 -7.43 22.28 2.56
C SER A 229 -6.65 21.33 3.48
N LEU A 230 -5.88 20.38 2.95
CA LEU A 230 -5.03 19.47 3.73
C LEU A 230 -3.84 20.21 4.38
N VAL A 231 -3.21 21.12 3.63
CA VAL A 231 -2.17 22.01 4.17
C VAL A 231 -2.77 22.98 5.20
N GLU A 232 -3.94 23.56 4.91
CA GLU A 232 -4.65 24.52 5.79
C GLU A 232 -5.38 23.87 6.97
N THR A 233 -5.60 22.55 7.00
CA THR A 233 -6.15 21.84 8.18
C THR A 233 -5.05 21.39 9.14
N THR A 234 -3.89 20.98 8.62
CA THR A 234 -2.68 20.72 9.42
C THR A 234 -2.33 21.94 10.30
N GLN A 235 -1.79 21.75 11.51
CA GLN A 235 -1.29 22.86 12.36
C GLN A 235 0.08 23.40 11.91
N ALA A 236 0.36 23.23 10.62
CA ALA A 236 1.55 23.65 9.92
C ALA A 236 1.30 25.01 9.27
N ILE A 237 2.26 25.92 9.41
CA ILE A 237 2.33 27.18 8.68
C ILE A 237 3.43 27.01 7.63
N PRO A 238 3.08 26.74 6.36
CA PRO A 238 4.05 26.82 5.27
C PRO A 238 4.47 28.28 5.06
N TRP A 239 5.73 28.50 4.71
CA TRP A 239 6.26 29.81 4.37
C TRP A 239 7.42 29.71 3.38
N GLU A 240 7.72 30.84 2.75
CA GLU A 240 8.76 30.98 1.73
C GLU A 240 9.43 32.36 1.87
N VAL A 241 10.76 32.41 1.81
CA VAL A 241 11.58 33.62 1.93
C VAL A 241 12.61 33.66 0.80
N ASP A 242 12.65 34.76 0.05
CA ASP A 242 13.75 35.06 -0.87
C ASP A 242 14.99 35.44 -0.04
N LEU A 243 16.04 34.62 -0.12
CA LEU A 243 17.22 34.75 0.74
C LEU A 243 18.08 35.98 0.44
N ARG A 244 17.94 36.58 -0.75
CA ARG A 244 18.76 37.70 -1.21
C ARG A 244 18.17 39.05 -0.79
N SER A 245 16.85 39.14 -0.73
CA SER A 245 16.09 40.31 -0.26
C SER A 245 15.66 40.20 1.21
N GLY A 246 15.66 38.98 1.77
CA GLY A 246 15.14 38.69 3.11
C GLY A 246 13.61 38.77 3.21
N VAL A 247 12.89 38.95 2.09
CA VAL A 247 11.44 39.14 2.06
C VAL A 247 10.72 37.79 2.06
N THR A 248 9.72 37.65 2.92
CA THR A 248 8.80 36.50 2.90
C THR A 248 7.90 36.61 1.67
N THR A 249 8.10 35.73 0.70
CA THR A 249 7.35 35.67 -0.57
C THR A 249 5.98 35.01 -0.39
N TYR A 250 5.84 34.10 0.58
CA TYR A 250 4.58 33.46 0.95
C TYR A 250 4.56 33.07 2.43
N ILE A 251 3.39 33.18 3.08
CA ILE A 251 3.15 32.61 4.41
C ILE A 251 1.70 32.15 4.55
N GLY A 252 1.49 30.99 5.16
CA GLY A 252 0.17 30.43 5.41
C GLY A 252 -0.66 31.29 6.38
N PRO A 253 -1.96 31.51 6.12
CA PRO A 253 -2.79 32.48 6.86
C PRO A 253 -2.91 32.16 8.36
N LYS A 254 -2.72 30.90 8.75
CA LYS A 254 -2.66 30.43 10.14
C LYS A 254 -1.58 31.09 11.00
N VAL A 255 -0.60 31.81 10.42
CA VAL A 255 0.40 32.55 11.20
C VAL A 255 -0.23 33.59 12.13
N GLU A 256 -1.37 34.18 11.75
CA GLU A 256 -2.09 35.15 12.58
C GLU A 256 -2.66 34.50 13.85
N ALA A 257 -3.13 33.24 13.75
CA ALA A 257 -3.59 32.46 14.89
C ALA A 257 -2.45 31.90 15.76
N MET A 258 -1.22 31.80 15.24
CA MET A 258 -0.05 31.33 16.00
C MET A 258 0.70 32.48 16.69
N LEU A 259 0.94 33.60 15.99
CA LEU A 259 1.81 34.69 16.46
C LEU A 259 1.08 36.02 16.68
N GLY A 260 -0.22 36.13 16.36
CA GLY A 260 -0.98 37.37 16.50
C GLY A 260 -0.67 38.46 15.46
N TYR A 261 0.14 38.14 14.44
CA TYR A 261 0.49 39.06 13.35
C TYR A 261 -0.20 38.64 12.04
N PRO A 262 -0.90 39.56 11.33
CA PRO A 262 -1.54 39.23 10.06
C PRO A 262 -0.48 38.89 8.98
N PRO A 263 -0.81 38.05 7.98
CA PRO A 263 0.16 37.61 6.96
C PRO A 263 0.92 38.75 6.25
N ALA A 264 0.26 39.90 6.04
CA ALA A 264 0.87 41.10 5.45
C ALA A 264 2.04 41.68 6.26
N HIS A 265 2.12 41.43 7.57
CA HIS A 265 3.26 41.82 8.42
C HIS A 265 4.56 41.16 7.97
N PHE A 266 4.49 39.93 7.46
CA PHE A 266 5.66 39.13 7.10
C PHE A 266 6.32 39.56 5.77
N GLY A 267 5.66 40.40 4.97
CA GLY A 267 6.24 40.98 3.75
C GLY A 267 7.42 41.94 3.98
N ALA A 268 7.75 42.27 5.24
CA ALA A 268 8.93 43.04 5.59
C ALA A 268 10.22 42.20 5.48
N ALA A 269 11.28 42.80 4.95
CA ALA A 269 12.59 42.15 4.87
C ALA A 269 13.14 41.79 6.26
N HIS A 270 13.58 40.54 6.42
CA HIS A 270 14.14 39.95 7.63
C HIS A 270 13.20 39.90 8.86
N VAL A 271 11.87 39.98 8.67
CA VAL A 271 10.85 39.98 9.75
C VAL A 271 11.05 38.90 10.83
N PHE A 272 11.46 37.69 10.46
CA PHE A 272 11.68 36.61 11.43
C PHE A 272 12.80 36.96 12.44
N THR A 273 13.79 37.77 12.04
CA THR A 273 14.89 38.22 12.92
C THR A 273 14.44 39.20 14.01
N THR A 274 13.30 39.88 13.83
CA THR A 274 12.73 40.77 14.87
C THR A 274 11.75 40.05 15.79
N LEU A 275 11.26 38.87 15.40
CA LEU A 275 10.28 38.08 16.16
C LEU A 275 10.89 36.89 16.92
N VAL A 276 12.10 36.42 16.56
CA VAL A 276 12.75 35.31 17.27
C VAL A 276 13.29 35.74 18.63
N HIS A 277 13.26 34.85 19.63
CA HIS A 277 13.74 35.12 20.98
C HIS A 277 15.25 35.42 21.00
N ARG A 278 15.67 36.31 21.93
CA ARG A 278 17.04 36.83 21.98
C ARG A 278 18.12 35.76 22.06
N ASP A 279 17.91 34.72 22.87
CA ASP A 279 18.89 33.62 23.02
C ASP A 279 19.00 32.74 21.76
N ASP A 280 17.97 32.74 20.92
CA ASP A 280 17.85 31.87 19.74
C ASP A 280 18.37 32.57 18.46
N LEU A 281 18.59 33.89 18.50
CA LEU A 281 19.24 34.67 17.43
C LEU A 281 20.56 34.03 16.93
N PRO A 282 21.51 33.57 17.77
CA PRO A 282 22.75 32.94 17.32
C PRO A 282 22.54 31.55 16.69
N GLN A 283 21.37 30.93 16.86
CA GLN A 283 20.99 29.70 16.14
C GLN A 283 20.44 30.05 14.76
N MET A 284 19.52 31.01 14.66
CA MET A 284 18.95 31.41 13.37
C MET A 284 19.98 32.09 12.45
N GLN A 285 20.96 32.82 13.02
CA GLN A 285 22.10 33.36 12.27
C GLN A 285 23.00 32.25 11.69
N ARG A 286 23.25 31.16 12.42
CA ARG A 286 23.99 29.99 11.90
C ARG A 286 23.26 29.33 10.75
N ILE A 287 21.96 29.02 10.93
CA ILE A 287 21.10 28.42 9.91
C ILE A 287 21.09 29.27 8.63
N SER A 288 20.95 30.60 8.76
CA SER A 288 20.98 31.53 7.62
C SER A 288 22.35 31.52 6.91
N ALA A 289 23.45 31.51 7.66
CA ALA A 289 24.80 31.46 7.09
C ALA A 289 25.11 30.12 6.40
N GLU A 290 24.59 29.01 6.92
CA GLU A 290 24.77 27.65 6.39
C GLU A 290 24.00 27.45 5.07
N VAL A 291 22.76 27.93 5.02
CA VAL A 291 21.91 28.01 3.81
C VAL A 291 22.50 28.95 2.74
N ALA A 292 23.20 30.01 3.16
CA ALA A 292 23.86 30.95 2.25
C ALA A 292 25.18 30.41 1.65
N GLN A 293 25.89 29.54 2.38
CA GLN A 293 27.21 29.01 1.97
C GLN A 293 27.14 27.68 1.19
N THR A 294 26.09 26.90 1.39
CA THR A 294 25.91 25.59 0.74
C THR A 294 25.38 25.75 -0.68
N ASP A 295 25.95 25.07 -1.68
CA ASP A 295 25.46 25.12 -3.08
C ASP A 295 24.60 23.90 -3.50
N ALA A 296 24.39 22.94 -2.59
CA ALA A 296 23.46 21.83 -2.75
C ALA A 296 22.09 22.15 -2.11
N GLU A 297 21.06 21.35 -2.43
CA GLU A 297 19.81 21.38 -1.65
C GLU A 297 20.10 20.92 -0.21
N LEU A 298 19.57 21.67 0.76
CA LEU A 298 19.83 21.47 2.18
C LEU A 298 18.50 21.41 2.94
N GLU A 299 18.27 20.30 3.65
CA GLU A 299 17.16 20.14 4.58
C GLU A 299 17.67 20.33 6.02
N LEU A 300 16.98 21.16 6.82
CA LEU A 300 17.30 21.40 8.24
C LEU A 300 16.03 21.34 9.09
N GLU A 301 16.12 20.72 10.27
CA GLU A 301 15.13 20.85 11.35
C GLU A 301 15.68 21.80 12.42
N CYS A 302 14.88 22.75 12.88
CA CYS A 302 15.23 23.60 14.02
C CYS A 302 14.04 23.85 14.96
N GLU A 303 14.31 23.93 16.26
CA GLU A 303 13.35 24.50 17.23
C GLU A 303 13.77 25.94 17.55
N LEU A 304 12.83 26.89 17.45
CA LEU A 304 13.03 28.31 17.71
C LEU A 304 11.84 28.86 18.50
N ARG A 305 12.09 29.71 19.50
CA ARG A 305 11.06 30.47 20.19
C ARG A 305 10.78 31.77 19.44
N PHE A 306 9.52 32.04 19.12
CA PHE A 306 9.06 33.32 18.60
C PHE A 306 8.26 34.08 19.66
N VAL A 307 8.35 35.40 19.63
CA VAL A 307 7.55 36.32 20.44
C VAL A 307 6.28 36.66 19.67
N ALA A 308 5.13 36.35 20.25
CA ALA A 308 3.82 36.71 19.71
C ALA A 308 3.49 38.19 19.96
N ALA A 309 2.50 38.73 19.25
CA ALA A 309 2.12 40.15 19.29
C ALA A 309 1.63 40.66 20.68
N ASP A 310 1.25 39.75 21.58
CA ASP A 310 0.89 40.02 22.98
C ASP A 310 2.06 39.87 23.97
N GLY A 311 3.23 39.43 23.48
CA GLY A 311 4.45 39.20 24.25
C GLY A 311 4.66 37.77 24.77
N HIS A 312 3.78 36.80 24.51
CA HIS A 312 4.03 35.41 24.93
C HIS A 312 5.04 34.70 24.00
N LEU A 313 5.66 33.63 24.51
CA LEU A 313 6.63 32.82 23.75
C LEU A 313 5.95 31.60 23.13
N VAL A 314 6.01 31.51 21.80
CA VAL A 314 5.59 30.34 21.03
C VAL A 314 6.81 29.51 20.70
N HIS A 315 6.86 28.28 21.19
CA HIS A 315 7.85 27.31 20.75
C HIS A 315 7.44 26.75 19.39
N THR A 316 8.26 26.98 18.38
CA THR A 316 8.04 26.40 17.04
C THR A 316 9.08 25.33 16.73
N ARG A 317 8.67 24.34 15.94
CA ARG A 317 9.55 23.43 15.20
C ARG A 317 9.40 23.75 13.72
N SER A 318 10.51 24.00 13.05
CA SER A 318 10.53 24.35 11.63
C SER A 318 11.34 23.33 10.84
N LEU A 319 10.73 22.77 9.80
CA LEU A 319 11.43 22.04 8.75
C LEU A 319 11.73 23.02 7.61
N LEU A 320 12.97 23.02 7.12
CA LEU A 320 13.52 24.01 6.20
C LEU A 320 14.09 23.30 4.97
N SER A 321 13.87 23.86 3.78
CA SER A 321 14.42 23.36 2.51
C SER A 321 14.84 24.54 1.63
N ALA A 322 16.12 24.59 1.25
CA ALA A 322 16.65 25.61 0.35
C ALA A 322 16.55 25.15 -1.12
N LEU A 323 15.97 25.99 -1.99
CA LEU A 323 15.82 25.73 -3.43
C LEU A 323 16.48 26.84 -4.27
N GLY A 324 16.97 26.46 -5.46
CA GLY A 324 17.32 27.41 -6.52
C GLY A 324 18.82 27.72 -6.65
N SER A 325 19.18 28.21 -7.85
CA SER A 325 20.57 28.55 -8.21
C SER A 325 21.05 29.85 -7.54
N ARG A 326 22.35 30.14 -7.67
CA ARG A 326 23.00 31.33 -7.09
C ARG A 326 22.36 32.68 -7.44
N GLU A 327 21.58 32.77 -8.51
CA GLU A 327 20.89 34.02 -8.90
C GLU A 327 19.51 34.19 -8.24
N ARG A 328 18.87 33.10 -7.79
CA ARG A 328 17.49 33.12 -7.25
C ARG A 328 17.26 31.98 -6.26
N ARG A 329 17.96 32.01 -5.12
CA ARG A 329 17.80 31.04 -4.04
C ARG A 329 16.70 31.47 -3.06
N VAL A 330 15.84 30.51 -2.73
CA VAL A 330 14.63 30.68 -1.91
C VAL A 330 14.66 29.65 -0.78
N LEU A 331 14.37 30.09 0.44
CA LEU A 331 14.20 29.21 1.60
C LEU A 331 12.70 28.99 1.83
N ARG A 332 12.22 27.78 1.56
CA ARG A 332 10.88 27.35 1.96
C ARG A 332 10.94 26.62 3.29
N GLY A 333 9.88 26.71 4.08
CA GLY A 333 9.80 26.03 5.36
C GLY A 333 8.37 25.73 5.79
N VAL A 334 8.25 24.88 6.80
CA VAL A 334 6.99 24.58 7.48
C VAL A 334 7.23 24.65 8.98
N SER A 335 6.58 25.61 9.65
CA SER A 335 6.64 25.77 11.10
C SER A 335 5.40 25.22 11.78
N ILE A 336 5.57 24.53 12.91
CA ILE A 336 4.51 23.93 13.73
C ILE A 336 4.69 24.43 15.17
N ASP A 337 3.60 24.86 15.81
CA ASP A 337 3.61 25.16 17.25
C ASP A 337 3.73 23.86 18.07
N ILE A 338 4.76 23.79 18.91
CA ILE A 338 5.04 22.66 19.80
C ILE A 338 4.89 23.03 21.28
N SER A 339 4.40 24.24 21.60
CA SER A 339 4.32 24.77 22.97
C SER A 339 3.50 23.85 23.89
N ARG A 340 2.35 23.38 23.40
CA ARG A 340 1.51 22.39 24.12
C ARG A 340 2.23 21.05 24.31
N GLN A 341 3.03 20.60 23.35
CA GLN A 341 3.81 19.37 23.49
C GLN A 341 4.90 19.52 24.57
N LYS A 342 5.65 20.63 24.58
CA LYS A 342 6.67 20.90 25.60
C LYS A 342 6.09 20.94 27.01
N GLN A 343 4.88 21.50 27.17
CA GLN A 343 4.16 21.46 28.44
C GLN A 343 3.80 20.04 28.86
N LEU A 344 3.17 19.25 27.96
CA LEU A 344 2.79 17.87 28.25
C LEU A 344 4.01 16.96 28.52
N GLU A 345 5.15 17.20 27.87
CA GLU A 345 6.41 16.53 28.19
C GLU A 345 6.92 16.88 29.60
N ALA A 346 6.78 18.14 30.04
CA ALA A 346 7.13 18.55 31.40
C ALA A 346 6.20 17.91 32.44
N ASP A 347 4.88 17.93 32.20
CA ASP A 347 3.86 17.35 33.07
C ASP A 347 4.04 15.82 33.21
N ALA A 348 4.30 15.12 32.11
CA ALA A 348 4.58 13.69 32.12
C ALA A 348 5.89 13.35 32.86
N ARG A 349 6.95 14.19 32.70
CA ARG A 349 8.20 14.05 33.46
C ARG A 349 8.01 14.32 34.96
N ALA A 350 7.03 15.13 35.36
CA ALA A 350 6.65 15.30 36.76
C ALA A 350 5.87 14.08 37.28
N ALA A 351 4.86 13.61 36.55
CA ALA A 351 4.05 12.45 36.92
C ALA A 351 4.89 11.16 37.08
N HIS A 352 5.88 10.94 36.22
CA HIS A 352 6.77 9.77 36.31
C HIS A 352 7.65 9.78 37.58
N ARG A 353 8.00 10.96 38.13
CA ARG A 353 8.68 11.07 39.44
C ARG A 353 7.75 10.72 40.60
N ILE A 354 6.48 11.10 40.50
CA ILE A 354 5.47 10.74 41.52
C ILE A 354 5.24 9.22 41.54
N GLN A 355 5.24 8.57 40.38
CA GLN A 355 5.07 7.12 40.29
C GLN A 355 6.27 6.35 40.86
N SER A 356 7.52 6.83 40.70
CA SER A 356 8.70 6.15 41.26
C SER A 356 8.77 6.23 42.79
N LEU A 357 8.22 7.29 43.41
CA LEU A 357 8.11 7.44 44.87
C LEU A 357 7.18 6.38 45.51
N GLY A 358 6.29 5.75 44.74
CA GLY A 358 5.35 4.74 45.26
C GLY A 358 6.01 3.54 45.95
N ARG A 359 7.25 3.19 45.59
CA ARG A 359 8.02 2.12 46.26
C ARG A 359 8.66 2.57 47.59
N VAL A 360 8.93 3.87 47.74
CA VAL A 360 9.54 4.46 48.95
C VAL A 360 8.48 4.64 50.04
N ALA A 361 7.27 5.07 49.66
CA ALA A 361 6.15 5.29 50.58
C ALA A 361 5.81 4.08 51.46
N ALA A 362 5.97 2.85 50.93
CA ALA A 362 5.73 1.63 51.68
C ALA A 362 6.80 1.33 52.75
N SER A 363 8.09 1.62 52.49
CA SER A 363 9.17 1.46 53.47
C SER A 363 9.03 2.50 54.58
N VAL A 364 8.84 3.76 54.19
CA VAL A 364 8.57 4.89 55.08
C VAL A 364 7.39 4.62 56.01
N ALA A 365 6.29 4.06 55.51
CA ALA A 365 5.15 3.72 56.35
C ALA A 365 5.49 2.66 57.42
N HIS A 366 6.40 1.73 57.14
CA HIS A 366 6.87 0.74 58.11
C HIS A 366 7.80 1.37 59.16
N GLU A 367 8.72 2.22 58.71
CA GLU A 367 9.72 2.92 59.54
C GLU A 367 9.12 4.01 60.43
N VAL A 368 7.99 4.63 60.05
CA VAL A 368 7.26 5.59 60.90
C VAL A 368 6.33 4.89 61.91
N ASN A 369 5.71 3.77 61.54
CA ASN A 369 4.82 3.04 62.46
C ASN A 369 5.58 2.39 63.63
N THR A 370 6.81 1.95 63.41
CA THR A 370 7.65 1.29 64.44
C THR A 370 7.93 2.19 65.66
N PRO A 371 8.41 3.44 65.53
CA PRO A 371 8.56 4.36 66.66
C PRO A 371 7.21 4.82 67.23
N LEU A 372 6.18 5.07 66.41
CA LEU A 372 4.84 5.42 66.92
C LEU A 372 4.26 4.33 67.83
N GLN A 373 4.51 3.05 67.53
CA GLN A 373 4.12 1.92 68.38
C GLN A 373 4.78 2.00 69.77
N TYR A 374 6.10 2.17 69.85
CA TYR A 374 6.79 2.20 71.14
C TYR A 374 6.54 3.50 71.93
N ILE A 375 6.30 4.64 71.26
CA ILE A 375 5.84 5.87 71.93
C ILE A 375 4.46 5.60 72.57
N GLY A 376 3.54 5.00 71.81
CA GLY A 376 2.21 4.65 72.29
C GLY A 376 2.22 3.71 73.50
N ASP A 377 3.09 2.70 73.49
CA ASP A 377 3.20 1.74 74.59
C ASP A 377 3.90 2.31 75.84
N ASN A 378 4.89 3.20 75.67
CA ASN A 378 5.46 3.96 76.79
C ASN A 378 4.46 4.96 77.40
N VAL A 379 3.69 5.68 76.58
CA VAL A 379 2.64 6.59 77.06
C VAL A 379 1.52 5.82 77.79
N ARG A 380 1.14 4.64 77.29
CA ARG A 380 0.23 3.72 78.02
C ARG A 380 0.80 3.30 79.37
N PHE A 381 2.08 2.92 79.43
CA PHE A 381 2.75 2.57 80.69
C PHE A 381 2.74 3.73 81.69
N LEU A 382 3.06 4.95 81.26
CA LEU A 382 3.04 6.15 82.11
C LEU A 382 1.62 6.47 82.62
N ALA A 383 0.58 6.33 81.78
CA ALA A 383 -0.81 6.50 82.19
C ALA A 383 -1.27 5.41 83.20
N ASP A 384 -0.80 4.17 83.04
CA ASP A 384 -1.06 3.08 83.99
C ASP A 384 -0.33 3.28 85.32
N ALA A 385 0.92 3.75 85.28
CA ALA A 385 1.69 4.14 86.46
C ALA A 385 0.98 5.27 87.23
N ALA A 386 0.60 6.35 86.55
CA ALA A 386 -0.13 7.47 87.15
C ALA A 386 -1.44 7.02 87.83
N ARG A 387 -2.26 6.20 87.16
CA ARG A 387 -3.49 5.66 87.75
C ARG A 387 -3.24 4.80 88.99
N ARG A 388 -2.16 4.01 89.01
CA ARG A 388 -1.78 3.19 90.18
C ARG A 388 -1.23 4.02 91.33
N LEU A 389 -0.49 5.10 91.04
CA LEU A 389 -0.02 6.06 92.04
C LEU A 389 -1.20 6.79 92.71
N ILE A 390 -2.14 7.31 91.92
CA ILE A 390 -3.35 7.96 92.43
C ILE A 390 -4.14 6.99 93.33
N GLN A 391 -4.45 5.78 92.85
CA GLN A 391 -5.14 4.76 93.66
C GLN A 391 -4.39 4.32 94.93
N ALA A 392 -3.06 4.41 94.95
CA ALA A 392 -2.27 4.15 96.15
C ALA A 392 -2.39 5.31 97.15
N VAL A 393 -2.29 6.56 96.68
CA VAL A 393 -2.47 7.77 97.49
C VAL A 393 -3.89 7.84 98.07
N ASP A 394 -4.93 7.60 97.27
CA ASP A 394 -6.33 7.57 97.72
C ASP A 394 -6.52 6.55 98.85
N ARG A 395 -5.97 5.35 98.70
CA ARG A 395 -6.06 4.27 99.72
C ARG A 395 -5.26 4.60 100.98
N ILE A 396 -4.13 5.29 100.86
CA ILE A 396 -3.36 5.79 102.02
C ILE A 396 -4.16 6.90 102.72
N GLY A 397 -4.80 7.81 101.98
CA GLY A 397 -5.68 8.85 102.53
C GLY A 397 -6.87 8.26 103.30
N VAL A 398 -7.58 7.30 102.70
CA VAL A 398 -8.70 6.58 103.35
C VAL A 398 -8.23 5.76 104.57
N ALA A 399 -7.03 5.21 104.56
CA ALA A 399 -6.45 4.54 105.72
C ALA A 399 -6.08 5.51 106.85
N SER A 400 -5.66 6.74 106.52
CA SER A 400 -5.13 7.74 107.47
C SER A 400 -6.21 8.51 108.24
N GLY A 401 -7.31 7.84 108.61
CA GLY A 401 -8.39 8.42 109.43
C GLY A 401 -7.95 8.71 110.88
N PRO A 402 -8.74 9.48 111.66
CA PRO A 402 -8.30 10.05 112.95
C PRO A 402 -7.91 9.04 114.05
N THR A 403 -8.29 7.77 113.95
CA THR A 403 -7.88 6.71 114.87
C THR A 403 -6.57 6.05 114.42
N ALA A 404 -5.46 6.59 114.91
CA ALA A 404 -4.10 6.13 114.60
C ALA A 404 -3.80 4.73 115.18
N ASP A 405 -4.22 3.70 114.46
CA ASP A 405 -3.87 2.29 114.72
C ASP A 405 -2.36 2.05 114.55
N THR A 406 -1.75 1.32 115.48
CA THR A 406 -0.29 1.07 115.52
C THR A 406 0.21 0.27 114.32
N ASP A 407 -0.67 -0.43 113.58
CA ASP A 407 -0.30 -1.16 112.36
C ASP A 407 -0.34 -0.31 111.07
N MET A 408 -0.56 1.00 111.16
CA MET A 408 -0.69 1.89 109.99
C MET A 408 0.52 1.82 109.04
N HIS A 409 1.75 1.78 109.59
CA HIS A 409 2.96 1.69 108.78
C HIS A 409 3.00 0.42 107.92
N ARG A 410 2.58 -0.73 108.47
CA ARG A 410 2.52 -2.00 107.75
C ARG A 410 1.48 -1.93 106.61
N LYS A 411 0.31 -1.35 106.89
CA LYS A 411 -0.77 -1.16 105.91
C LYS A 411 -0.35 -0.25 104.75
N VAL A 412 0.32 0.87 105.03
CA VAL A 412 0.86 1.78 104.00
C VAL A 412 1.95 1.09 103.17
N VAL A 413 2.90 0.40 103.80
CA VAL A 413 3.94 -0.37 103.09
C VAL A 413 3.32 -1.47 102.21
N GLU A 414 2.26 -2.15 102.65
CA GLU A 414 1.57 -3.13 101.81
C GLU A 414 0.83 -2.49 100.63
N ILE A 415 0.18 -1.33 100.81
CA ILE A 415 -0.46 -0.58 99.70
C ILE A 415 0.58 -0.20 98.63
N LEU A 416 1.73 0.36 99.05
CA LEU A 416 2.84 0.72 98.15
C LEU A 416 3.43 -0.52 97.44
N ARG A 417 3.60 -1.64 98.16
CA ARG A 417 4.09 -2.90 97.59
C ARG A 417 3.09 -3.52 96.61
N ARG A 418 1.79 -3.46 96.88
CA ARG A 418 0.71 -3.89 95.96
C ARG A 418 0.64 -3.01 94.71
N ALA A 419 0.90 -1.71 94.85
CA ALA A 419 1.04 -0.78 93.72
C ALA A 419 2.32 -1.00 92.90
N LYS A 420 3.32 -1.71 93.46
CA LYS A 420 4.65 -2.00 92.88
C LYS A 420 5.47 -0.72 92.66
N ILE A 421 5.48 0.14 93.68
CA ILE A 421 6.03 1.50 93.64
C ILE A 421 7.46 1.58 93.07
N ASP A 422 8.34 0.64 93.42
CA ASP A 422 9.76 0.63 93.00
C ASP A 422 9.91 0.39 91.49
N ARG A 423 9.04 -0.47 90.94
CA ARG A 423 9.01 -0.80 89.51
C ARG A 423 8.31 0.29 88.68
N ILE A 424 7.45 1.08 89.30
CA ILE A 424 6.94 2.33 88.72
C ILE A 424 8.07 3.37 88.69
N ARG A 425 8.75 3.60 89.82
CA ARG A 425 9.85 4.57 89.94
C ARG A 425 10.94 4.35 88.90
N SER A 426 11.50 3.13 88.85
CA SER A 426 12.53 2.75 87.87
C SER A 426 12.04 2.69 86.42
N GLY A 427 10.71 2.69 86.19
CA GLY A 427 10.13 2.62 84.85
C GLY A 427 9.77 3.98 84.25
N ILE A 428 9.42 4.98 85.08
CA ILE A 428 8.99 6.31 84.60
C ILE A 428 10.12 7.03 83.86
N GLU A 429 11.33 7.02 84.43
CA GLU A 429 12.51 7.68 83.86
C GLU A 429 12.84 7.10 82.47
N GLY A 430 13.05 5.79 82.37
CA GLY A 430 13.33 5.13 81.09
C GLY A 430 12.20 5.20 80.06
N ALA A 431 10.93 5.23 80.49
CA ALA A 431 9.78 5.38 79.58
C ALA A 431 9.66 6.81 79.02
N HIS A 432 10.07 7.83 79.78
CA HIS A 432 10.11 9.22 79.31
C HIS A 432 11.21 9.42 78.26
N ASP A 433 12.43 8.94 78.54
CA ASP A 433 13.56 9.06 77.62
C ASP A 433 13.30 8.29 76.32
N ALA A 434 12.78 7.07 76.41
CA ALA A 434 12.41 6.26 75.25
C ALA A 434 11.32 6.93 74.40
N ALA A 435 10.23 7.42 75.01
CA ALA A 435 9.19 8.12 74.27
C ALA A 435 9.69 9.39 73.57
N THR A 436 10.59 10.13 74.22
CA THR A 436 11.19 11.36 73.68
C THR A 436 12.10 11.05 72.48
N LEU A 437 12.93 10.00 72.57
CA LEU A 437 13.77 9.52 71.47
C LEU A 437 12.93 9.13 70.23
N GLY A 438 11.79 8.45 70.44
CA GLY A 438 10.87 8.10 69.35
C GLY A 438 10.22 9.33 68.69
N LEU A 439 9.85 10.33 69.48
CA LEU A 439 9.27 11.57 68.95
C LEU A 439 10.26 12.28 68.02
N GLU A 440 11.55 12.30 68.37
CA GLU A 440 12.60 12.88 67.52
C GLU A 440 12.90 12.03 66.28
N GLN A 441 12.90 10.69 66.38
CA GLN A 441 13.03 9.81 65.21
C GLN A 441 11.90 10.05 64.19
N VAL A 442 10.63 10.09 64.64
CA VAL A 442 9.49 10.42 63.78
C VAL A 442 9.67 11.82 63.16
N ARG A 443 10.14 12.81 63.93
CA ARG A 443 10.37 14.17 63.45
C ARG A 443 11.47 14.25 62.39
N GLN A 444 12.54 13.44 62.52
CA GLN A 444 13.61 13.34 61.52
C GLN A 444 13.11 12.69 60.22
N ILE A 445 12.38 11.56 60.30
CA ILE A 445 11.81 10.89 59.12
C ILE A 445 10.83 11.82 58.36
N VAL A 446 9.95 12.51 59.08
CA VAL A 446 9.00 13.47 58.48
C VAL A 446 9.72 14.65 57.80
N ARG A 447 10.81 15.17 58.39
CA ARG A 447 11.63 16.20 57.74
C ARG A 447 12.30 15.70 56.46
N ALA A 448 12.84 14.48 56.47
CA ALA A 448 13.45 13.86 55.29
C ALA A 448 12.42 13.70 54.15
N LEU A 449 11.16 13.34 54.47
CA LEU A 449 10.06 13.31 53.50
C LEU A 449 9.68 14.70 52.97
N GLN A 450 9.58 15.70 53.85
CA GLN A 450 9.22 17.06 53.47
C GLN A 450 10.25 17.69 52.53
N SER A 451 11.53 17.35 52.67
CA SER A 451 12.58 17.77 51.71
C SER A 451 12.46 17.12 50.33
N LEU A 452 11.84 15.95 50.22
CA LEU A 452 11.60 15.26 48.94
C LEU A 452 10.33 15.75 48.22
N THR A 453 9.38 16.34 48.95
CA THR A 453 8.11 16.88 48.39
C THR A 453 8.06 18.41 48.33
N GLY A 454 9.05 19.10 48.92
CA GLY A 454 9.06 20.54 49.16
C GLY A 454 9.39 21.41 47.95
N GLY A 455 8.50 21.44 46.94
CA GLY A 455 8.64 22.33 45.79
C GLY A 455 8.24 23.78 46.08
N GLN A 456 9.14 24.60 46.63
CA GLN A 456 9.04 26.07 46.54
C GLN A 456 10.40 26.76 46.33
N GLN A 457 10.32 27.91 45.64
CA GLN A 457 11.45 28.70 45.16
C GLN A 457 12.36 29.16 46.31
N HIS A 458 13.66 28.90 46.16
CA HIS A 458 14.72 29.68 46.81
C HIS A 458 15.68 30.17 45.72
N GLY A 459 16.04 31.45 45.77
CA GLY A 459 17.05 32.04 44.89
C GLY A 459 18.45 31.51 45.19
N ALA A 460 19.45 32.02 44.45
CA ALA A 460 20.84 31.60 44.55
C ALA A 460 21.35 31.55 46.00
N GLY A 461 21.51 30.34 46.55
CA GLY A 461 21.91 30.16 47.96
C GLY A 461 21.54 28.82 48.61
N SER A 462 21.46 27.71 47.86
CA SER A 462 21.46 26.39 48.52
C SER A 462 22.89 26.09 49.00
N ILE A 463 23.04 25.88 50.30
CA ILE A 463 24.32 25.85 51.00
C ILE A 463 24.70 24.40 51.31
N VAL A 464 25.78 23.94 50.68
CA VAL A 464 26.47 22.69 51.04
C VAL A 464 27.43 22.99 52.19
N GLY A 465 27.27 22.26 53.30
CA GLY A 465 28.10 22.37 54.50
C GLY A 465 27.91 21.18 55.44
N ASP A 466 28.61 21.19 56.59
CA ASP A 466 28.67 20.11 57.61
C ASP A 466 27.38 19.32 57.86
N GLU A 467 26.24 20.01 57.95
CA GLU A 467 24.95 19.42 58.33
C GLU A 467 24.47 18.33 57.38
N CYS A 468 24.73 18.45 56.07
CA CYS A 468 24.32 17.41 55.10
C CYS A 468 25.10 16.10 55.28
N VAL A 469 26.42 16.19 55.56
CA VAL A 469 27.28 15.03 55.81
C VAL A 469 26.94 14.39 57.16
N ARG A 470 26.76 15.20 58.21
CA ARG A 470 26.37 14.71 59.54
C ARG A 470 25.00 14.02 59.51
N THR A 471 24.03 14.55 58.76
CA THR A 471 22.72 13.93 58.55
C THR A 471 22.83 12.57 57.82
N ALA A 472 23.63 12.50 56.75
CA ALA A 472 23.85 11.26 56.03
C ALA A 472 24.50 10.16 56.91
N VAL A 473 25.44 10.52 57.80
CA VAL A 473 26.04 9.57 58.75
C VAL A 473 25.06 9.11 59.82
N VAL A 474 24.18 9.98 60.34
CA VAL A 474 23.13 9.59 61.29
C VAL A 474 22.16 8.57 60.66
N LEU A 475 21.76 8.78 59.41
CA LEU A 475 20.92 7.83 58.67
C LEU A 475 21.63 6.50 58.40
N ALA A 476 22.91 6.54 57.99
CA ALA A 476 23.71 5.33 57.79
C ALA A 476 23.89 4.53 59.09
N HIS A 477 24.17 5.18 60.22
CA HIS A 477 24.31 4.49 61.51
C HIS A 477 22.99 3.87 62.00
N ALA A 478 21.83 4.41 61.61
CA ALA A 478 20.53 3.80 61.90
C ALA A 478 20.28 2.50 61.10
N GLU A 479 20.78 2.40 59.85
CA GLU A 479 20.66 1.18 59.03
C GLU A 479 21.78 0.15 59.30
N PHE A 480 22.92 0.60 59.86
CA PHE A 480 24.11 -0.21 60.16
C PHE A 480 24.66 0.06 61.57
N PRO A 481 23.89 -0.22 62.65
CA PRO A 481 24.28 0.09 64.02
C PRO A 481 25.48 -0.72 64.54
N GLU A 482 25.87 -1.81 63.86
CA GLU A 482 27.08 -2.56 64.20
C GLU A 482 28.39 -1.90 63.72
N ILE A 483 28.30 -0.81 62.95
CA ILE A 483 29.42 -0.07 62.38
C ILE A 483 29.63 1.26 63.12
N ALA A 484 30.87 1.50 63.54
CA ALA A 484 31.32 2.78 64.06
C ALA A 484 31.67 3.72 62.91
N TYR A 485 31.13 4.94 62.95
CA TYR A 485 31.40 6.01 61.98
C TYR A 485 32.26 7.10 62.63
N GLU A 486 33.49 7.26 62.16
CA GLU A 486 34.42 8.30 62.64
C GLU A 486 34.35 9.50 61.70
N ILE A 487 34.02 10.67 62.24
CA ILE A 487 33.68 11.88 61.47
C ILE A 487 34.71 12.99 61.74
N GLU A 488 35.51 13.31 60.72
CA GLU A 488 36.52 14.38 60.75
C GLU A 488 36.18 15.43 59.68
N LEU A 489 35.36 16.42 60.03
CA LEU A 489 35.03 17.55 59.14
C LEU A 489 35.77 18.82 59.59
N GLU A 490 36.56 19.39 58.69
CA GLU A 490 36.92 20.80 58.74
C GLU A 490 35.68 21.67 58.47
N PRO A 491 35.63 22.94 58.91
CA PRO A 491 34.50 23.83 58.61
C PRO A 491 34.36 24.07 57.10
N LEU A 492 33.47 23.32 56.45
CA LEU A 492 33.31 23.33 54.99
C LEU A 492 32.82 24.71 54.47
N GLY A 493 32.14 25.46 55.35
CA GLY A 493 31.56 26.77 55.06
C GLY A 493 30.33 26.64 54.17
N ALA A 494 30.10 27.67 53.34
CA ALA A 494 29.01 27.67 52.38
C ALA A 494 29.55 27.58 50.95
N ILE A 495 29.11 26.56 50.21
CA ILE A 495 29.28 26.44 48.76
C ILE A 495 27.91 26.26 48.09
N ALA A 496 27.73 26.89 46.93
CA ALA A 496 26.50 26.81 46.15
C ALA A 496 26.35 25.40 45.52
N GLY A 497 25.33 24.66 45.93
CA GLY A 497 25.02 23.33 45.39
C GLY A 497 23.79 22.72 46.03
N ASP A 498 23.19 21.72 45.38
CA ASP A 498 22.03 21.01 45.93
C ASP A 498 22.45 20.11 47.10
N GLY A 499 22.24 20.61 48.32
CA GLY A 499 22.54 19.88 49.56
C GLY A 499 21.72 18.61 49.76
N VAL A 500 20.56 18.45 49.09
CA VAL A 500 19.75 17.22 49.13
C VAL A 500 20.36 16.17 48.20
N ALA A 501 20.69 16.55 46.96
CA ALA A 501 21.36 15.65 46.02
C ALA A 501 22.74 15.20 46.54
N ILE A 502 23.51 16.11 47.15
CA ILE A 502 24.80 15.79 47.76
C ILE A 502 24.62 14.92 49.01
N GLY A 503 23.64 15.22 49.87
CA GLY A 503 23.29 14.36 51.01
C GLY A 503 22.93 12.93 50.60
N GLN A 504 22.18 12.76 49.51
CA GLN A 504 21.86 11.45 48.94
C GLN A 504 23.10 10.74 48.36
N ALA A 505 23.99 11.45 47.67
CA ALA A 505 25.24 10.88 47.16
C ALA A 505 26.14 10.38 48.30
N VAL A 506 26.30 11.17 49.38
CA VAL A 506 27.05 10.78 50.58
C VAL A 506 26.40 9.58 51.27
N LEU A 507 25.08 9.57 51.44
CA LEU A 507 24.36 8.42 52.02
C LEU A 507 24.52 7.14 51.17
N GLY A 508 24.50 7.26 49.84
CA GLY A 508 24.76 6.13 48.93
C GLY A 508 26.18 5.56 49.07
N LEU A 509 27.19 6.42 49.22
CA LEU A 509 28.57 5.99 49.49
C LEU A 509 28.69 5.31 50.87
N LEU A 510 28.09 5.90 51.91
CA LEU A 510 28.08 5.33 53.26
C LEU A 510 27.39 3.96 53.30
N ARG A 511 26.27 3.80 52.58
CA ARG A 511 25.57 2.52 52.44
C ARG A 511 26.46 1.47 51.77
N ASN A 512 27.09 1.80 50.64
CA ASN A 512 27.96 0.88 49.91
C ASN A 512 29.17 0.45 50.75
N ALA A 513 29.81 1.40 51.44
CA ALA A 513 30.88 1.16 52.40
C ALA A 513 30.44 0.24 53.56
N ALA A 514 29.23 0.43 54.06
CA ALA A 514 28.66 -0.33 55.16
C ALA A 514 28.26 -1.76 54.76
N GLU A 515 27.64 -1.96 53.59
CA GLU A 515 27.35 -3.28 53.04
C GLU A 515 28.65 -4.06 52.74
N ALA A 516 29.65 -3.41 52.13
CA ALA A 516 30.95 -4.03 51.86
C ALA A 516 31.70 -4.42 53.14
N THR A 517 31.67 -3.58 54.17
CA THR A 517 32.27 -3.87 55.49
C THR A 517 31.54 -5.03 56.17
N ARG A 518 30.19 -5.02 56.16
CA ARG A 518 29.33 -6.08 56.72
C ARG A 518 29.60 -7.46 56.11
N GLU A 519 29.82 -7.56 54.79
CA GLU A 519 30.15 -8.84 54.14
C GLU A 519 31.52 -9.44 54.55
N HIS A 520 32.43 -8.62 55.12
CA HIS A 520 33.80 -9.03 55.47
C HIS A 520 34.06 -9.11 56.99
N LEU A 521 33.10 -8.75 57.83
CA LEU A 521 33.22 -8.78 59.29
C LEU A 521 33.13 -10.20 59.87
N PRO A 522 34.05 -10.59 60.79
CA PRO A 522 33.85 -11.75 61.66
C PRO A 522 32.63 -11.58 62.56
N ALA A 523 31.92 -12.69 62.84
CA ALA A 523 30.74 -12.65 63.70
C ALA A 523 31.08 -12.15 65.12
N GLY A 524 30.49 -11.01 65.51
CA GLY A 524 30.73 -10.34 66.79
C GLY A 524 31.83 -9.26 66.77
N ALA A 525 32.41 -8.94 65.61
CA ALA A 525 33.27 -7.78 65.43
C ALA A 525 32.47 -6.55 64.98
N HIS A 526 32.94 -5.35 65.36
CA HIS A 526 32.38 -4.07 64.89
C HIS A 526 33.12 -3.58 63.63
N GLY A 527 32.38 -2.95 62.71
CA GLY A 527 32.95 -2.26 61.55
C GLY A 527 33.45 -0.85 61.90
N ARG A 528 34.31 -0.29 61.04
CA ARG A 528 34.75 1.11 61.07
C ARG A 528 34.60 1.71 59.68
N ILE A 529 34.03 2.91 59.59
CA ILE A 529 34.02 3.77 58.40
C ILE A 529 34.54 5.14 58.81
N GLU A 530 35.47 5.69 58.02
CA GLU A 530 35.96 7.07 58.18
C GLU A 530 35.23 7.99 57.21
N VAL A 531 34.83 9.17 57.68
CA VAL A 531 34.15 10.22 56.90
C VAL A 531 34.90 11.52 57.09
N ARG A 532 35.62 11.94 56.06
CA ARG A 532 36.45 13.15 56.05
C ARG A 532 35.83 14.23 55.19
N GLY A 533 35.94 15.48 55.65
CA GLY A 533 35.53 16.66 54.89
C GLY A 533 36.61 17.72 55.00
N ARG A 534 37.13 18.17 53.85
CA ARG A 534 38.10 19.26 53.75
C ARG A 534 37.66 20.30 52.73
N ARG A 535 38.12 21.53 52.89
CA ARG A 535 37.93 22.61 51.90
C ARG A 535 39.24 22.92 51.19
N ASP A 536 39.16 23.02 49.86
CA ASP A 536 40.31 23.25 48.97
C ASP A 536 39.95 24.38 48.00
N GLU A 537 40.40 25.60 48.30
CA GLU A 537 40.06 26.87 47.64
C GLU A 537 38.54 27.04 47.33
N ASP A 538 38.15 26.79 46.07
CA ASP A 538 36.78 26.90 45.54
C ASP A 538 35.93 25.62 45.71
N ARG A 539 36.44 24.59 46.37
CA ARG A 539 35.84 23.24 46.41
C ARG A 539 35.74 22.67 47.82
N ILE A 540 34.78 21.77 48.01
CA ILE A 540 34.69 20.84 49.14
C ILE A 540 35.04 19.45 48.63
N ALA A 541 35.89 18.73 49.36
CA ALA A 541 36.12 17.30 49.15
C ALA A 541 35.56 16.52 50.35
N ILE A 542 34.60 15.64 50.07
CA ILE A 542 34.05 14.66 51.03
C ILE A 542 34.61 13.29 50.66
N GLU A 543 35.22 12.61 51.62
CA GLU A 543 35.94 11.36 51.45
C GLU A 543 35.36 10.33 52.42
N VAL A 544 34.69 9.31 51.89
CA VAL A 544 34.16 8.18 52.65
C VAL A 544 35.09 6.99 52.44
N ARG A 545 35.54 6.36 53.53
CA ARG A 545 36.52 5.28 53.49
C ARG A 545 36.09 4.09 54.33
N ASP A 546 35.92 2.96 53.67
CA ASP A 546 35.77 1.64 54.30
C ASP A 546 37.13 0.93 54.47
N PHE A 547 37.09 -0.21 55.17
CA PHE A 547 38.23 -1.12 55.35
C PHE A 547 37.89 -2.55 54.88
N ALA A 548 37.03 -2.68 53.86
CA ALA A 548 36.64 -3.95 53.27
C ALA A 548 37.68 -4.47 52.26
N GLY A 549 37.33 -5.50 51.48
CA GLY A 549 38.23 -6.15 50.52
C GLY A 549 38.71 -5.29 49.33
N GLY A 550 38.28 -4.03 49.23
CA GLY A 550 38.65 -3.10 48.17
C GLY A 550 38.03 -3.40 46.80
N ILE A 551 38.30 -2.51 45.84
CA ILE A 551 37.78 -2.59 44.47
C ILE A 551 38.88 -3.10 43.53
N PRO A 552 38.66 -4.23 42.80
CA PRO A 552 39.61 -4.72 41.79
C PRO A 552 39.94 -3.69 40.71
N VAL A 553 41.18 -3.72 40.21
CA VAL A 553 41.70 -2.72 39.25
C VAL A 553 40.90 -2.76 37.95
N GLU A 554 40.48 -3.95 37.53
CA GLU A 554 39.81 -4.26 36.26
C GLU A 554 38.40 -3.66 36.13
N ILE A 555 37.80 -3.20 37.23
CA ILE A 555 36.48 -2.55 37.24
C ILE A 555 36.53 -1.08 37.68
N ARG A 556 37.69 -0.57 38.09
CA ARG A 556 37.83 0.77 38.69
C ARG A 556 37.35 1.89 37.77
N GLU A 557 37.69 1.83 36.50
CA GLU A 557 37.30 2.83 35.49
C GLU A 557 35.81 2.73 35.10
N ARG A 558 35.16 1.61 35.42
CA ARG A 558 33.81 1.27 34.99
C ARG A 558 32.76 1.33 36.11
N LEU A 559 33.17 1.73 37.32
CA LEU A 559 32.30 1.83 38.52
C LEU A 559 31.02 2.65 38.31
N PHE A 560 31.04 3.60 37.39
CA PHE A 560 29.93 4.51 37.09
C PHE A 560 29.20 4.19 35.77
N GLU A 561 29.55 3.09 35.09
CA GLU A 561 28.78 2.59 33.95
C GLU A 561 27.46 1.97 34.41
N ALA A 562 26.36 2.41 33.80
CA ALA A 562 25.01 1.98 34.14
C ALA A 562 24.69 0.55 33.62
N LEU A 563 25.32 -0.48 34.21
CA LEU A 563 24.84 -1.89 34.24
C LEU A 563 25.70 -2.86 35.10
N LEU A 564 26.80 -2.42 35.74
CA LEU A 564 27.72 -3.32 36.44
C LEU A 564 27.25 -3.75 37.84
N HIS A 565 26.54 -4.88 37.91
CA HIS A 565 26.32 -5.61 39.17
C HIS A 565 27.47 -6.58 39.49
N HIS A 566 27.98 -6.54 40.72
CA HIS A 566 28.95 -7.52 41.22
C HIS A 566 28.31 -8.93 41.28
N PRO A 567 28.94 -9.98 40.70
CA PRO A 567 28.38 -11.33 40.73
C PRO A 567 28.51 -11.96 42.12
N ARG A 568 27.37 -12.06 42.84
CA ARG A 568 27.28 -12.75 44.14
C ARG A 568 27.82 -14.18 44.05
N ARG A 569 28.80 -14.52 44.90
CA ARG A 569 29.42 -15.85 44.93
C ARG A 569 28.44 -16.90 45.47
N GLY A 570 27.99 -17.79 44.58
CA GLY A 570 27.14 -18.94 44.95
C GLY A 570 27.82 -19.93 45.92
N PRO A 571 27.04 -20.77 46.62
CA PRO A 571 27.53 -21.62 47.70
C PRO A 571 28.55 -22.67 47.25
N ARG A 572 29.62 -22.84 48.05
CA ARG A 572 30.74 -23.75 47.78
C ARG A 572 30.29 -25.22 47.66
N ARG A 573 30.31 -25.78 46.44
CA ARG A 573 30.39 -27.24 46.26
C ARG A 573 31.77 -27.74 46.70
N ARG A 574 31.79 -28.77 47.57
CA ARG A 574 33.02 -29.47 47.98
C ARG A 574 33.72 -30.09 46.77
N ARG A 575 35.05 -29.91 46.65
CA ARG A 575 35.91 -30.74 45.79
C ARG A 575 36.36 -31.98 46.58
N GLY A 576 36.26 -33.15 45.96
CA GLY A 576 37.07 -34.33 46.32
C GLY A 576 38.50 -34.20 45.77
N PRO A 577 39.46 -35.02 46.23
CA PRO A 577 40.89 -34.77 46.05
C PRO A 577 41.51 -35.24 44.73
N ALA A 578 42.77 -34.87 44.53
CA ALA A 578 43.56 -34.95 43.31
C ALA A 578 44.01 -36.35 42.87
N SER A 579 44.47 -36.45 41.62
CA SER A 579 45.43 -37.47 41.15
C SER A 579 46.42 -36.87 40.13
N HIS A 580 47.65 -37.37 40.12
CA HIS A 580 48.73 -36.91 39.23
C HIS A 580 48.69 -37.57 37.83
N PRO A 581 49.39 -37.02 36.81
CA PRO A 581 49.41 -37.57 35.46
C PRO A 581 50.47 -38.67 35.26
N ARG A 582 50.15 -39.73 34.48
CA ARG A 582 51.12 -40.44 33.60
C ARG A 582 50.48 -41.46 32.64
N HIS A 583 51.05 -41.47 31.42
CA HIS A 583 51.15 -42.50 30.36
C HIS A 583 50.19 -43.72 30.20
N ARG A 584 49.77 -43.85 28.92
CA ARG A 584 49.75 -45.05 28.03
C ARG A 584 48.76 -46.22 28.27
N ARG A 585 47.94 -46.45 27.22
CA ARG A 585 47.51 -47.72 26.59
C ARG A 585 46.80 -48.80 27.45
N GLY A 586 45.58 -49.20 27.06
CA GLY A 586 44.96 -50.43 27.57
C GLY A 586 43.48 -50.70 27.20
N ALA A 587 43.24 -51.10 25.95
CA ALA A 587 42.14 -51.95 25.43
C ALA A 587 40.79 -52.17 26.18
N THR A 588 39.69 -52.07 25.38
CA THR A 588 38.51 -52.97 25.27
C THR A 588 37.30 -52.97 26.25
N SER A 589 36.12 -53.29 25.65
CA SER A 589 34.82 -53.81 26.20
C SER A 589 34.04 -52.99 27.25
N ARG A 590 32.86 -52.39 26.98
CA ARG A 590 31.49 -52.96 26.74
C ARG A 590 31.03 -54.04 27.75
N PRO A 591 29.71 -54.19 28.08
CA PRO A 591 28.58 -53.22 28.04
C PRO A 591 27.54 -53.37 29.19
N ALA A 592 26.45 -52.56 29.15
CA ALA A 592 25.12 -52.78 29.76
C ALA A 592 24.98 -52.78 31.32
N GLY A 593 23.81 -52.55 31.92
CA GLY A 593 22.52 -52.07 31.38
C GLY A 593 21.30 -52.27 32.33
N ARG A 594 20.12 -51.78 31.90
CA ARG A 594 18.75 -51.89 32.51
C ARG A 594 18.40 -50.98 33.71
N ALA A 595 17.10 -50.68 33.81
CA ALA A 595 16.38 -49.91 34.86
C ALA A 595 15.56 -50.90 35.77
N PRO A 596 14.42 -50.62 36.47
CA PRO A 596 13.44 -49.51 36.40
C PRO A 596 12.71 -49.07 37.73
N ARG A 597 11.63 -48.26 37.60
CA ARG A 597 10.43 -48.11 38.49
C ARG A 597 10.55 -47.36 39.86
N VAL A 598 9.51 -46.76 40.48
CA VAL A 598 8.23 -46.08 40.06
C VAL A 598 7.48 -45.47 41.31
N ARG A 599 6.44 -44.60 41.12
CA ARG A 599 5.55 -43.89 42.13
C ARG A 599 6.18 -42.62 42.77
N ARG A 600 5.47 -41.54 43.20
CA ARG A 600 4.02 -41.17 43.41
C ARG A 600 3.90 -39.58 43.49
N HIS A 601 2.79 -38.83 43.65
CA HIS A 601 1.31 -39.04 43.77
C HIS A 601 0.45 -37.86 43.18
N HIS A 602 -0.13 -36.95 44.02
CA HIS A 602 -1.11 -35.86 43.69
C HIS A 602 -0.94 -34.66 44.70
N VAL A 603 -1.62 -33.49 44.70
CA VAL A 603 -3.09 -33.18 44.77
C VAL A 603 -3.44 -31.68 44.52
N HIS A 604 -4.49 -31.39 43.72
CA HIS A 604 -5.33 -30.14 43.57
C HIS A 604 -4.65 -28.75 43.37
N ARG A 605 -5.29 -27.64 42.96
CA ARG A 605 -6.69 -27.12 42.74
C ARG A 605 -6.70 -26.27 41.42
N ALA A 606 -7.79 -25.72 40.84
CA ALA A 606 -9.26 -25.93 40.81
C ALA A 606 -9.88 -25.00 39.70
N ALA A 607 -11.18 -25.09 39.38
CA ALA A 607 -11.87 -24.23 38.38
C ALA A 607 -13.39 -24.03 38.68
N PRO A 608 -14.07 -23.01 38.13
CA PRO A 608 -15.52 -22.79 38.29
C PRO A 608 -16.41 -23.54 37.27
N LEU A 609 -17.73 -23.59 37.54
CA LEU A 609 -18.77 -24.25 36.72
C LEU A 609 -19.55 -23.20 35.88
N HIS A 610 -20.56 -23.45 35.02
CA HIS A 610 -21.57 -24.53 34.81
C HIS A 610 -22.18 -24.30 33.38
N PRO A 611 -23.21 -25.07 32.88
CA PRO A 611 -23.67 -26.43 33.19
C PRO A 611 -23.75 -27.34 31.93
N ARG A 612 -24.13 -28.62 32.09
CA ARG A 612 -24.47 -29.55 30.99
C ARG A 612 -25.97 -29.73 30.85
N ALA A 613 -26.45 -29.90 29.61
CA ALA A 613 -27.68 -30.66 29.33
C ALA A 613 -27.35 -32.14 29.09
N ARG A 614 -28.29 -33.04 29.44
CA ARG A 614 -28.32 -34.46 29.01
C ARG A 614 -29.37 -34.57 27.90
N GLY A 615 -29.31 -35.47 26.92
CA GLY A 615 -28.36 -36.57 26.69
C GLY A 615 -29.12 -37.86 26.37
N VAL A 616 -28.90 -38.43 25.18
CA VAL A 616 -29.45 -39.73 24.77
C VAL A 616 -28.33 -40.54 24.12
N SER A 617 -28.10 -41.75 24.61
CA SER A 617 -27.28 -42.75 23.94
C SER A 617 -28.16 -43.62 23.05
N ASN A 618 -27.77 -43.80 21.79
CA ASN A 618 -28.23 -44.95 21.00
C ASN A 618 -27.05 -45.50 20.21
N SER A 619 -27.03 -46.82 19.97
CA SER A 619 -25.84 -47.53 19.49
C SER A 619 -25.76 -47.66 17.97
N SER A 620 -24.60 -48.13 17.52
CA SER A 620 -24.46 -49.03 16.36
C SER A 620 -25.12 -48.57 15.05
N TYR A 621 -24.45 -47.66 14.34
CA TYR A 621 -24.33 -47.75 12.90
C TYR A 621 -22.86 -47.68 12.51
N GLU A 622 -22.31 -48.78 11.98
CA GLU A 622 -21.06 -48.76 11.22
C GLU A 622 -21.34 -48.17 9.84
N GLY A 623 -21.62 -46.86 9.82
CA GLY A 623 -21.78 -46.09 8.60
C GLY A 623 -20.43 -45.97 7.91
N ASN A 624 -20.22 -46.76 6.86
CA ASN A 624 -19.03 -46.75 6.01
C ASN A 624 -18.71 -45.31 5.58
N GLN A 625 -17.70 -44.69 6.20
CA GLN A 625 -17.25 -43.35 5.84
C GLN A 625 -16.58 -43.41 4.47
N MET A 626 -17.36 -43.11 3.43
CA MET A 626 -16.83 -42.65 2.15
C MET A 626 -15.86 -41.50 2.46
N PRO A 627 -14.62 -41.51 1.93
CA PRO A 627 -13.67 -40.43 2.18
C PRO A 627 -14.29 -39.11 1.71
N THR A 628 -14.28 -38.10 2.58
CA THR A 628 -14.75 -36.76 2.26
C THR A 628 -13.94 -36.24 1.09
N ALA A 629 -14.58 -36.01 -0.06
CA ALA A 629 -13.90 -35.58 -1.26
C ALA A 629 -13.18 -34.24 -1.01
N SER A 630 -11.85 -34.27 -1.14
CA SER A 630 -10.95 -33.15 -0.94
C SER A 630 -10.06 -32.95 -2.17
N PRO A 631 -9.53 -31.74 -2.42
CA PRO A 631 -8.52 -31.52 -3.44
C PRO A 631 -7.33 -32.47 -3.22
N ARG A 632 -6.80 -33.05 -4.31
CA ARG A 632 -5.63 -33.94 -4.24
C ARG A 632 -4.41 -33.24 -4.77
N ARG A 633 -3.28 -33.40 -4.06
CA ARG A 633 -1.97 -32.97 -4.52
C ARG A 633 -1.27 -34.05 -5.32
N ALA A 634 -0.57 -33.65 -6.38
CA ALA A 634 0.36 -34.48 -7.13
C ALA A 634 1.69 -33.74 -7.34
N SER A 635 2.77 -34.49 -7.48
CA SER A 635 4.11 -33.98 -7.74
C SER A 635 4.97 -35.01 -8.47
N THR A 636 5.71 -34.56 -9.47
CA THR A 636 6.74 -35.34 -10.17
C THR A 636 8.03 -34.53 -10.30
N THR A 637 9.15 -35.23 -10.36
CA THR A 637 10.47 -34.68 -10.73
C THR A 637 10.96 -35.22 -12.08
N GLN A 638 10.09 -35.89 -12.86
CA GLN A 638 10.38 -36.29 -14.22
C GLN A 638 10.55 -35.06 -15.12
N THR A 639 11.61 -35.03 -15.92
CA THR A 639 11.88 -33.98 -16.92
C THR A 639 11.44 -34.36 -18.34
N ASP A 640 11.01 -35.60 -18.57
CA ASP A 640 10.35 -35.97 -19.82
C ASP A 640 8.84 -35.62 -19.75
N PRO A 641 8.31 -34.80 -20.69
CA PRO A 641 6.91 -34.36 -20.67
C PRO A 641 5.86 -35.46 -20.62
N ASP A 642 6.08 -36.60 -21.29
CA ASP A 642 5.10 -37.69 -21.36
C ASP A 642 5.06 -38.47 -20.03
N LEU A 643 6.24 -38.76 -19.46
CA LEU A 643 6.33 -39.41 -18.15
C LEU A 643 5.78 -38.51 -17.04
N ALA A 644 6.10 -37.21 -17.06
CA ALA A 644 5.63 -36.25 -16.08
C ALA A 644 4.10 -36.09 -16.11
N ALA A 645 3.50 -35.93 -17.29
CA ALA A 645 2.04 -35.81 -17.43
C ALA A 645 1.30 -37.09 -17.01
N ALA A 646 1.82 -38.27 -17.38
CA ALA A 646 1.24 -39.55 -17.00
C ALA A 646 1.30 -39.79 -15.48
N GLU A 647 2.42 -39.43 -14.83
CA GLU A 647 2.58 -39.55 -13.38
C GLU A 647 1.64 -38.60 -12.62
N ILE A 648 1.55 -37.32 -13.01
CA ILE A 648 0.63 -36.36 -12.39
C ILE A 648 -0.82 -36.83 -12.48
N ALA A 649 -1.27 -37.27 -13.66
CA ALA A 649 -2.63 -37.76 -13.83
C ALA A 649 -2.91 -39.04 -13.02
N ALA A 650 -1.94 -39.96 -12.92
CA ALA A 650 -2.06 -41.17 -12.11
C ALA A 650 -2.14 -40.86 -10.60
N GLN A 651 -1.43 -39.84 -10.11
CA GLN A 651 -1.51 -39.39 -8.71
C GLN A 651 -2.84 -38.67 -8.40
N LEU A 652 -3.38 -37.89 -9.34
CA LEU A 652 -4.66 -37.18 -9.13
C LEU A 652 -5.88 -38.11 -9.25
N GLY A 653 -5.91 -39.01 -10.23
CA GLY A 653 -7.05 -39.90 -10.49
C GLY A 653 -8.35 -39.14 -10.79
N ASP A 654 -9.47 -39.56 -10.20
CA ASP A 654 -10.78 -38.91 -10.34
C ASP A 654 -10.83 -37.44 -9.90
N ALA A 655 -9.82 -36.95 -9.17
CA ALA A 655 -9.67 -35.54 -8.86
C ALA A 655 -9.39 -34.66 -10.09
N THR A 656 -9.08 -35.21 -11.27
CA THR A 656 -8.97 -34.40 -12.51
C THR A 656 -10.34 -33.96 -13.06
N ALA A 657 -11.46 -34.47 -12.54
CA ALA A 657 -12.77 -34.31 -13.16
C ALA A 657 -13.42 -32.92 -12.97
N GLY A 658 -13.24 -32.28 -11.82
CA GLY A 658 -13.71 -30.91 -11.56
C GLY A 658 -12.70 -29.83 -11.97
N GLY A 659 -11.45 -30.23 -12.25
CA GLY A 659 -10.41 -29.45 -12.88
C GLY A 659 -9.02 -29.67 -12.26
N VAL A 660 -7.98 -29.07 -12.85
CA VAL A 660 -6.59 -29.13 -12.37
C VAL A 660 -5.92 -27.75 -12.45
N VAL A 661 -5.21 -27.37 -11.39
CA VAL A 661 -4.22 -26.27 -11.42
C VAL A 661 -2.83 -26.87 -11.27
N PHE A 662 -1.87 -26.47 -12.10
CA PHE A 662 -0.50 -26.99 -12.04
C PHE A 662 0.59 -25.91 -12.21
N PHE A 663 1.78 -26.20 -11.72
CA PHE A 663 2.97 -25.36 -11.89
C PHE A 663 4.14 -26.25 -12.35
N CYS A 664 4.90 -25.80 -13.34
CA CYS A 664 5.95 -26.60 -13.98
C CYS A 664 7.25 -25.81 -14.19
N ALA A 665 8.37 -26.52 -14.29
CA ALA A 665 9.65 -25.92 -14.63
C ALA A 665 9.65 -25.38 -16.08
N ALA A 666 10.26 -24.22 -16.31
CA ALA A 666 10.43 -23.68 -17.68
C ALA A 666 11.42 -24.49 -18.56
N SER A 667 12.09 -25.49 -17.99
CA SER A 667 13.03 -26.39 -18.68
C SER A 667 12.36 -27.44 -19.59
N PHE A 668 11.03 -27.58 -19.55
CA PHE A 668 10.29 -28.51 -20.40
C PHE A 668 10.15 -28.04 -21.86
N ASP A 669 10.02 -29.00 -22.77
CA ASP A 669 9.38 -28.80 -24.07
C ASP A 669 7.89 -28.51 -23.84
N LEU A 670 7.55 -27.22 -23.71
CA LEU A 670 6.20 -26.76 -23.35
C LEU A 670 5.11 -27.20 -24.35
N PRO A 671 5.30 -27.14 -25.68
CA PRO A 671 4.34 -27.71 -26.63
C PRO A 671 4.13 -29.22 -26.46
N ARG A 672 5.19 -30.01 -26.25
CA ARG A 672 5.06 -31.46 -25.99
C ARG A 672 4.38 -31.73 -24.64
N LEU A 673 4.66 -30.93 -23.62
CA LEU A 673 4.03 -31.02 -22.30
C LEU A 673 2.54 -30.69 -22.34
N ALA A 674 2.14 -29.64 -23.05
CA ALA A 674 0.74 -29.30 -23.26
C ALA A 674 -0.03 -30.47 -23.90
N ALA A 675 0.52 -31.04 -24.98
CA ALA A 675 -0.05 -32.21 -25.64
C ALA A 675 -0.08 -33.46 -24.75
N ALA A 676 0.89 -33.65 -23.86
CA ALA A 676 0.94 -34.76 -22.92
C ALA A 676 -0.08 -34.62 -21.78
N LEU A 677 -0.16 -33.44 -21.14
CA LEU A 677 -1.18 -33.14 -20.12
C LEU A 677 -2.59 -33.32 -20.68
N ARG A 678 -2.85 -32.80 -21.89
CA ARG A 678 -4.14 -32.94 -22.58
C ARG A 678 -4.54 -34.40 -22.86
N ARG A 679 -3.57 -35.30 -23.10
CA ARG A 679 -3.82 -36.74 -23.30
C ARG A 679 -4.30 -37.44 -22.02
N HIS A 680 -3.86 -36.98 -20.86
CA HIS A 680 -4.08 -37.67 -19.58
C HIS A 680 -5.12 -37.00 -18.67
N ILE A 681 -5.34 -35.69 -18.81
CA ILE A 681 -6.29 -34.90 -18.01
C ILE A 681 -7.50 -34.55 -18.88
N ALA A 682 -8.70 -34.96 -18.46
CA ALA A 682 -9.94 -34.73 -19.21
C ALA A 682 -10.69 -33.45 -18.83
N GLY A 683 -10.59 -33.01 -17.57
CA GLY A 683 -11.28 -31.81 -17.07
C GLY A 683 -10.64 -30.48 -17.55
N PRO A 684 -11.17 -29.33 -17.08
CA PRO A 684 -10.53 -28.03 -17.26
C PRO A 684 -9.15 -28.01 -16.61
N MET A 685 -8.12 -27.45 -17.25
CA MET A 685 -6.81 -27.30 -16.63
C MET A 685 -6.14 -25.96 -16.97
N THR A 686 -5.42 -25.40 -16.00
CA THR A 686 -4.60 -24.20 -16.18
C THR A 686 -3.41 -24.23 -15.22
N GLY A 687 -2.50 -23.28 -15.36
CA GLY A 687 -1.19 -23.31 -14.71
C GLY A 687 -0.22 -22.30 -15.31
N CYS A 688 1.05 -22.39 -14.92
CA CYS A 688 2.12 -21.56 -15.49
C CYS A 688 3.51 -22.22 -15.36
N THR A 689 4.50 -21.61 -15.99
CA THR A 689 5.92 -21.88 -15.70
C THR A 689 6.34 -21.21 -14.39
N SER A 690 7.37 -21.74 -13.73
CA SER A 690 7.86 -21.20 -12.45
C SER A 690 9.39 -21.20 -12.29
N ALA A 691 9.88 -20.44 -11.31
CA ALA A 691 11.27 -20.46 -10.85
C ALA A 691 11.52 -21.57 -9.79
N GLY A 692 11.05 -22.78 -10.09
CA GLY A 692 10.93 -23.90 -9.15
C GLY A 692 9.53 -24.04 -8.55
N GLN A 693 9.22 -25.21 -8.01
CA GLN A 693 7.91 -25.59 -7.49
C GLN A 693 8.00 -25.96 -5.99
N ILE A 694 6.85 -25.98 -5.32
CA ILE A 694 6.69 -26.36 -3.91
C ILE A 694 5.76 -27.58 -3.88
N GLY A 695 6.27 -28.71 -3.43
CA GLY A 695 5.55 -29.98 -3.37
C GLY A 695 5.72 -30.71 -2.03
N PRO A 696 5.34 -32.00 -1.94
CA PRO A 696 5.46 -32.81 -0.71
C PRO A 696 6.89 -32.90 -0.14
N SER A 697 7.90 -32.83 -1.01
CA SER A 697 9.32 -32.81 -0.63
C SER A 697 9.83 -31.43 -0.19
N GLY A 698 9.03 -30.37 -0.37
CA GLY A 698 9.44 -28.96 -0.25
C GLY A 698 9.75 -28.34 -1.60
N PHE A 699 10.76 -27.46 -1.64
CA PHE A 699 11.22 -26.84 -2.88
C PHE A 699 11.83 -27.89 -3.82
N GLN A 700 11.44 -27.86 -5.09
CA GLN A 700 12.03 -28.64 -6.19
C GLN A 700 12.30 -27.70 -7.39
N PRO A 701 13.43 -27.85 -8.12
CA PRO A 701 13.69 -27.02 -9.30
C PRO A 701 12.89 -27.51 -10.52
N ASP A 702 12.94 -28.83 -10.75
CA ASP A 702 12.42 -29.50 -11.94
C ASP A 702 11.09 -30.23 -11.70
N GLY A 703 10.39 -30.47 -12.80
CA GLY A 703 9.17 -31.27 -12.83
C GLY A 703 7.90 -30.43 -12.67
N ILE A 704 6.87 -31.05 -12.11
CA ILE A 704 5.51 -30.49 -12.04
C ILE A 704 4.93 -30.74 -10.64
N VAL A 705 4.20 -29.77 -10.12
CA VAL A 705 3.27 -29.98 -8.99
C VAL A 705 1.86 -29.56 -9.41
N ALA A 706 0.84 -30.22 -8.89
CA ALA A 706 -0.55 -29.97 -9.29
C ALA A 706 -1.56 -30.21 -8.15
N VAL A 707 -2.67 -29.48 -8.21
CA VAL A 707 -3.88 -29.72 -7.41
C VAL A 707 -5.03 -30.12 -8.33
N GLY A 708 -5.56 -31.33 -8.13
CA GLY A 708 -6.79 -31.80 -8.77
C GLY A 708 -8.01 -31.54 -7.87
N PHE A 709 -9.08 -31.07 -8.49
CA PHE A 709 -10.36 -30.73 -7.85
C PHE A 709 -11.44 -31.78 -8.19
N PRO A 710 -11.88 -32.63 -7.24
CA PRO A 710 -12.95 -33.59 -7.51
C PRO A 710 -14.28 -32.89 -7.82
N ALA A 711 -14.95 -33.30 -8.91
CA ALA A 711 -16.22 -32.71 -9.36
C ALA A 711 -17.36 -32.83 -8.33
N SER A 712 -17.24 -33.73 -7.35
CA SER A 712 -18.20 -33.93 -6.26
C SER A 712 -18.23 -32.78 -5.24
N CYS A 713 -17.15 -32.02 -5.10
CA CYS A 713 -17.00 -30.99 -4.04
C CYS A 713 -16.41 -29.67 -4.54
N CYS A 714 -15.87 -29.63 -5.76
CA CYS A 714 -15.16 -28.50 -6.34
C CYS A 714 -15.51 -28.33 -7.83
N THR A 715 -15.37 -27.12 -8.35
CA THR A 715 -15.50 -26.81 -9.77
C THR A 715 -14.54 -25.69 -10.14
N LEU A 716 -13.65 -25.94 -11.10
CA LEU A 716 -12.74 -24.95 -11.68
C LEU A 716 -13.36 -24.35 -12.95
N ARG A 717 -13.37 -23.02 -13.03
CA ARG A 717 -13.70 -22.25 -14.24
C ARG A 717 -12.52 -21.36 -14.60
N ILE A 718 -12.26 -21.22 -15.90
CA ILE A 718 -11.03 -20.64 -16.44
C ILE A 718 -11.44 -19.49 -17.36
N TYR A 719 -10.95 -18.28 -17.07
CA TYR A 719 -11.24 -17.08 -17.84
C TYR A 719 -9.92 -16.44 -18.31
N PRO A 720 -9.55 -16.58 -19.60
CA PRO A 720 -8.29 -16.06 -20.11
C PRO A 720 -8.35 -14.56 -20.43
N LEU A 721 -7.24 -13.86 -20.17
CA LEU A 721 -6.98 -12.49 -20.59
C LEU A 721 -5.82 -12.53 -21.60
N THR A 722 -6.09 -12.22 -22.85
CA THR A 722 -5.12 -12.32 -23.96
C THR A 722 -4.69 -10.97 -24.52
N ARG A 723 -5.32 -9.87 -24.05
CA ARG A 723 -4.95 -8.50 -24.41
C ARG A 723 -4.73 -7.69 -23.14
N LEU A 724 -3.64 -7.96 -22.43
CA LEU A 724 -3.30 -7.27 -21.17
C LEU A 724 -3.14 -5.74 -21.32
N HIS A 725 -2.93 -5.23 -22.55
CA HIS A 725 -2.95 -3.80 -22.84
C HIS A 725 -4.36 -3.16 -22.76
N GLN A 726 -5.41 -3.97 -22.91
CA GLN A 726 -6.85 -3.64 -22.78
C GLN A 726 -7.48 -4.37 -21.57
N CYS A 727 -6.70 -4.65 -20.52
CA CYS A 727 -7.13 -5.48 -19.40
C CYS A 727 -8.39 -4.99 -18.68
N GLU A 728 -8.68 -3.69 -18.72
CA GLU A 728 -9.88 -3.08 -18.15
C GLU A 728 -11.16 -3.57 -18.86
N LEU A 729 -11.11 -3.71 -20.19
CA LEU A 729 -12.23 -4.22 -21.01
C LEU A 729 -12.39 -5.75 -20.87
N GLU A 730 -11.28 -6.48 -20.74
CA GLU A 730 -11.34 -7.94 -20.53
C GLU A 730 -11.79 -8.27 -19.09
N ALA A 731 -11.37 -7.50 -18.08
CA ALA A 731 -11.80 -7.67 -16.69
C ALA A 731 -13.32 -7.50 -16.52
N ALA A 732 -13.92 -6.45 -17.07
CA ALA A 732 -15.37 -6.23 -17.00
C ALA A 732 -16.16 -7.34 -17.70
N ALA A 733 -15.67 -7.84 -18.85
CA ALA A 733 -16.29 -8.97 -19.55
C ALA A 733 -16.17 -10.29 -18.76
N ILE A 734 -15.04 -10.49 -18.07
CA ILE A 734 -14.80 -11.65 -17.20
C ILE A 734 -15.66 -11.58 -15.95
N ALA A 735 -15.78 -10.42 -15.28
CA ALA A 735 -16.64 -10.28 -14.11
C ALA A 735 -18.10 -10.58 -14.45
N GLN A 736 -18.61 -10.10 -15.59
CA GLN A 736 -19.94 -10.47 -16.09
C GLN A 736 -20.08 -11.96 -16.44
N ALA A 737 -19.00 -12.69 -16.72
CA ALA A 737 -19.02 -14.14 -16.89
C ALA A 737 -19.01 -14.87 -15.53
N VAL A 738 -18.15 -14.44 -14.61
CA VAL A 738 -18.04 -14.95 -13.24
C VAL A 738 -19.35 -14.75 -12.47
N GLU A 739 -19.99 -13.59 -12.55
CA GLU A 739 -21.28 -13.33 -11.90
C GLU A 739 -22.38 -14.26 -12.44
N ARG A 740 -22.48 -14.44 -13.76
CA ARG A 740 -23.44 -15.37 -14.38
C ARG A 740 -23.21 -16.82 -14.00
N ASP A 741 -21.95 -17.21 -13.79
CA ASP A 741 -21.57 -18.58 -13.44
C ASP A 741 -21.71 -18.87 -11.93
N LEU A 742 -21.33 -17.93 -11.07
CA LEU A 742 -21.49 -18.03 -9.60
C LEU A 742 -22.94 -17.83 -9.17
N GLY A 743 -23.72 -17.00 -9.88
CA GLY A 743 -25.15 -16.80 -9.63
C GLY A 743 -26.00 -18.07 -9.80
N GLN A 744 -25.46 -19.11 -10.46
CA GLN A 744 -26.06 -20.44 -10.54
C GLN A 744 -25.74 -21.35 -9.34
N SER A 745 -24.84 -20.94 -8.43
CA SER A 745 -24.44 -21.72 -7.24
C SER A 745 -23.95 -20.83 -6.08
N PRO A 746 -24.73 -19.82 -5.63
CA PRO A 746 -24.29 -18.80 -4.65
C PRO A 746 -24.07 -19.32 -3.22
N ALA A 747 -24.28 -20.62 -2.95
CA ALA A 747 -24.08 -21.24 -1.65
C ALA A 747 -22.66 -21.83 -1.45
N ARG A 748 -21.79 -21.80 -2.47
CA ARG A 748 -20.43 -22.35 -2.43
C ARG A 748 -19.37 -21.29 -2.15
N ASN A 749 -18.43 -21.61 -1.28
CA ASN A 749 -17.23 -20.80 -1.07
C ASN A 749 -16.46 -20.72 -2.39
N SER A 750 -16.10 -19.51 -2.82
CA SER A 750 -15.43 -19.29 -4.10
C SER A 750 -14.27 -18.33 -3.95
N PHE A 751 -13.21 -18.52 -4.74
CA PHE A 751 -12.06 -17.61 -4.84
C PHE A 751 -11.54 -17.57 -6.29
N GLY A 752 -10.86 -16.48 -6.64
CA GLY A 752 -10.11 -16.36 -7.88
C GLY A 752 -8.62 -16.59 -7.65
N LEU A 753 -8.01 -17.48 -8.42
CA LEU A 753 -6.57 -17.61 -8.57
C LEU A 753 -6.14 -16.94 -9.88
N LEU A 754 -5.40 -15.85 -9.80
CA LEU A 754 -4.82 -15.14 -10.94
C LEU A 754 -3.40 -15.65 -11.21
N LEU A 755 -3.15 -16.17 -12.41
CA LEU A 755 -1.81 -16.45 -12.91
C LEU A 755 -1.54 -15.54 -14.12
N ILE A 756 -0.35 -14.95 -14.19
CA ILE A 756 0.00 -13.92 -15.19
C ILE A 756 1.46 -14.05 -15.61
N ASP A 757 1.77 -13.78 -16.88
CA ASP A 757 3.15 -13.63 -17.37
C ASP A 757 3.91 -12.57 -16.54
N GLY A 758 4.94 -13.02 -15.82
CA GLY A 758 5.76 -12.21 -14.92
C GLY A 758 6.76 -11.28 -15.61
N LEU A 759 6.81 -11.28 -16.95
CA LEU A 759 7.58 -10.33 -17.75
C LEU A 759 6.69 -9.36 -18.53
N SER A 760 5.36 -9.52 -18.46
CA SER A 760 4.38 -8.67 -19.15
C SER A 760 4.32 -7.21 -18.67
N LEU A 761 4.85 -6.95 -17.46
CA LEU A 761 4.73 -5.69 -16.70
C LEU A 761 3.29 -5.23 -16.39
N ALA A 762 2.27 -6.04 -16.71
CA ALA A 762 0.87 -5.66 -16.62
C ALA A 762 0.19 -6.04 -15.29
N GLU A 763 0.89 -6.72 -14.37
CA GLU A 763 0.28 -7.42 -13.23
C GLU A 763 -0.52 -6.52 -12.30
N GLU A 764 -0.01 -5.31 -12.01
CA GLU A 764 -0.66 -4.35 -11.12
C GLU A 764 -1.92 -3.72 -11.75
N ARG A 765 -1.95 -3.55 -13.09
CA ARG A 765 -3.16 -3.15 -13.82
C ARG A 765 -4.19 -4.28 -13.86
N VAL A 766 -3.76 -5.49 -14.20
CA VAL A 766 -4.64 -6.66 -14.37
C VAL A 766 -5.28 -7.06 -13.04
N ALA A 767 -4.49 -7.12 -11.96
CA ALA A 767 -5.02 -7.43 -10.63
C ALA A 767 -6.03 -6.36 -10.16
N SER A 768 -5.69 -5.07 -10.30
CA SER A 768 -6.56 -3.97 -9.90
C SER A 768 -7.87 -3.95 -10.69
N ALA A 769 -7.81 -4.09 -12.03
CA ALA A 769 -9.01 -4.12 -12.87
C ALA A 769 -9.93 -5.31 -12.55
N LEU A 770 -9.36 -6.52 -12.38
CA LEU A 770 -10.15 -7.69 -11.98
C LEU A 770 -10.77 -7.51 -10.59
N PHE A 771 -10.03 -6.97 -9.61
CA PHE A 771 -10.55 -6.78 -8.26
C PHE A 771 -11.67 -5.73 -8.18
N GLN A 772 -11.56 -4.63 -8.93
CA GLN A 772 -12.62 -3.60 -8.99
C GLN A 772 -13.94 -4.16 -9.53
N GLU A 773 -13.88 -5.00 -10.57
CA GLU A 773 -15.07 -5.57 -11.21
C GLU A 773 -15.63 -6.81 -10.47
N LEU A 774 -14.78 -7.60 -9.79
CA LEU A 774 -15.18 -8.83 -9.06
C LEU A 774 -15.65 -8.57 -7.61
N GLY A 775 -15.40 -7.38 -7.07
CA GLY A 775 -15.95 -6.91 -5.79
C GLY A 775 -15.51 -7.71 -4.56
N GLN A 776 -16.35 -8.64 -4.10
CA GLN A 776 -16.11 -9.40 -2.85
C GLN A 776 -15.45 -10.77 -3.06
N LEU A 777 -15.24 -11.22 -4.31
CA LEU A 777 -14.55 -12.49 -4.56
C LEU A 777 -13.06 -12.38 -4.14
N PRO A 778 -12.55 -13.19 -3.20
CA PRO A 778 -11.15 -13.14 -2.80
C PRO A 778 -10.25 -13.46 -3.99
N LEU A 779 -9.28 -12.58 -4.27
CA LEU A 779 -8.36 -12.70 -5.39
C LEU A 779 -6.95 -12.94 -4.88
N VAL A 780 -6.40 -14.11 -5.15
CA VAL A 780 -5.02 -14.52 -4.83
C VAL A 780 -4.29 -14.85 -6.13
N GLY A 781 -2.96 -14.78 -6.17
CA GLY A 781 -2.24 -15.03 -7.43
C GLY A 781 -0.73 -14.97 -7.35
N GLY A 782 -0.11 -15.41 -8.45
CA GLY A 782 1.33 -15.37 -8.66
C GLY A 782 1.70 -15.09 -10.11
N SER A 783 2.72 -14.25 -10.30
CA SER A 783 3.42 -14.05 -11.58
C SER A 783 4.26 -15.28 -11.92
N ALA A 784 4.10 -15.79 -13.13
CA ALA A 784 4.88 -16.88 -13.71
C ALA A 784 6.39 -16.56 -13.73
N GLY A 785 7.22 -17.61 -13.79
CA GLY A 785 8.68 -17.50 -13.76
C GLY A 785 9.37 -18.49 -14.69
N ASP A 786 10.69 -18.34 -14.83
CA ASP A 786 11.55 -19.11 -15.75
C ASP A 786 12.95 -19.37 -15.16
N ASP A 787 12.99 -19.86 -13.91
CA ASP A 787 14.20 -20.24 -13.15
C ASP A 787 15.35 -19.21 -13.21
N LEU A 788 14.99 -17.94 -12.98
CA LEU A 788 15.90 -16.78 -12.96
C LEU A 788 16.56 -16.44 -14.32
N ALA A 789 16.05 -16.97 -15.43
CA ALA A 789 16.47 -16.55 -16.77
C ALA A 789 15.94 -15.15 -17.16
N PHE A 790 14.74 -14.79 -16.69
CA PHE A 790 14.04 -13.52 -16.98
C PHE A 790 13.91 -13.23 -18.49
N ALA A 791 13.60 -14.27 -19.27
CA ALA A 791 13.49 -14.23 -20.72
C ALA A 791 12.07 -14.56 -21.23
N HIS A 792 11.44 -15.63 -20.73
CA HIS A 792 10.22 -16.21 -21.31
C HIS A 792 9.34 -16.92 -20.25
N THR A 793 8.30 -16.25 -19.73
CA THR A 793 7.34 -16.88 -18.78
C THR A 793 5.97 -17.10 -19.42
N HIS A 794 5.36 -18.25 -19.14
CA HIS A 794 4.15 -18.69 -19.84
C HIS A 794 3.01 -19.03 -18.87
N VAL A 795 1.78 -18.70 -19.28
CA VAL A 795 0.52 -19.10 -18.64
C VAL A 795 -0.20 -20.14 -19.51
N PHE A 796 -0.84 -21.13 -18.90
CA PHE A 796 -1.54 -22.20 -19.61
C PHE A 796 -3.01 -21.84 -19.89
N ILE A 797 -3.34 -21.63 -21.16
CA ILE A 797 -4.64 -21.16 -21.67
C ILE A 797 -5.04 -22.03 -22.86
N ASP A 798 -6.29 -22.48 -22.91
CA ASP A 798 -6.90 -23.20 -24.05
C ASP A 798 -6.02 -24.36 -24.58
N ASP A 799 -5.51 -25.16 -23.65
CA ASP A 799 -4.62 -26.31 -23.87
C ASP A 799 -3.23 -25.98 -24.50
N ALA A 800 -2.77 -24.73 -24.37
CA ALA A 800 -1.45 -24.27 -24.80
C ALA A 800 -0.74 -23.39 -23.74
N PHE A 801 0.58 -23.26 -23.85
CA PHE A 801 1.37 -22.27 -23.09
C PHE A 801 1.48 -20.96 -23.88
N VAL A 802 1.22 -19.82 -23.23
CA VAL A 802 1.06 -18.50 -23.87
C VAL A 802 1.83 -17.42 -23.09
N GLU A 803 2.60 -16.61 -23.80
CA GLU A 803 3.28 -15.40 -23.29
C GLU A 803 2.38 -14.15 -23.42
N GLY A 804 2.66 -13.08 -22.67
CA GLY A 804 1.93 -11.82 -22.77
C GLY A 804 0.45 -11.90 -22.37
N ALA A 805 0.09 -12.91 -21.57
CA ALA A 805 -1.27 -13.28 -21.21
C ALA A 805 -1.42 -13.55 -19.69
N ALA A 806 -2.67 -13.65 -19.26
CA ALA A 806 -3.05 -13.99 -17.89
C ALA A 806 -4.31 -14.86 -17.87
N VAL A 807 -4.61 -15.46 -16.73
CA VAL A 807 -5.79 -16.31 -16.54
C VAL A 807 -6.33 -16.15 -15.14
N LEU A 808 -7.65 -16.00 -15.04
CA LEU A 808 -8.39 -16.10 -13.79
C LEU A 808 -8.99 -17.50 -13.68
N ALA A 809 -8.47 -18.30 -12.75
CA ALA A 809 -9.02 -19.58 -12.34
C ALA A 809 -9.98 -19.35 -11.15
N VAL A 810 -11.28 -19.32 -11.39
CA VAL A 810 -12.28 -19.27 -10.31
C VAL A 810 -12.58 -20.70 -9.86
N VAL A 811 -12.34 -20.97 -8.57
CA VAL A 811 -12.65 -22.25 -7.94
C VAL A 811 -13.82 -22.05 -6.99
N SER A 812 -14.90 -22.81 -7.20
CA SER A 812 -16.05 -22.88 -6.28
C SER A 812 -16.07 -24.25 -5.58
N THR A 813 -16.29 -24.26 -4.27
CA THR A 813 -16.25 -25.48 -3.45
C THR A 813 -17.23 -25.46 -2.27
N ASP A 814 -17.64 -26.65 -1.82
CA ASP A 814 -18.40 -26.84 -0.57
C ASP A 814 -17.49 -26.80 0.68
N LEU A 815 -16.17 -26.83 0.51
CA LEU A 815 -15.19 -26.83 1.59
C LEU A 815 -14.91 -25.40 2.12
N PRO A 816 -14.49 -25.23 3.38
CA PRO A 816 -14.00 -23.95 3.88
C PRO A 816 -12.78 -23.46 3.11
N VAL A 817 -12.68 -22.15 2.92
CA VAL A 817 -11.62 -21.45 2.18
C VAL A 817 -11.05 -20.34 3.06
N ARG A 818 -9.72 -20.26 3.20
CA ARG A 818 -9.01 -19.16 3.87
C ARG A 818 -7.91 -18.59 2.95
N PRO A 819 -8.06 -17.36 2.42
CA PRO A 819 -6.97 -16.63 1.78
C PRO A 819 -5.82 -16.37 2.76
N LEU A 820 -4.60 -16.32 2.23
CA LEU A 820 -3.35 -16.14 2.97
C LEU A 820 -2.53 -15.02 2.31
N LYS A 821 -1.99 -14.10 3.12
CA LYS A 821 -1.03 -13.05 2.73
C LYS A 821 -0.12 -12.79 3.92
N PHE A 822 1.19 -12.99 3.77
CA PHE A 822 2.16 -12.64 4.81
C PHE A 822 3.60 -12.43 4.31
N GLU A 823 4.23 -11.39 4.84
CA GLU A 823 5.57 -10.92 4.49
C GLU A 823 6.42 -10.74 5.75
N HIS A 824 7.67 -11.17 5.72
CA HIS A 824 8.47 -11.33 6.94
C HIS A 824 9.21 -10.05 7.38
N PHE A 825 8.73 -8.88 6.95
CA PHE A 825 9.41 -7.60 7.07
C PHE A 825 8.70 -6.66 8.04
N GLU A 826 9.47 -6.03 8.92
CA GLU A 826 8.98 -5.00 9.85
C GLU A 826 9.48 -3.61 9.42
N SER A 827 8.67 -2.57 9.62
CA SER A 827 9.07 -1.19 9.31
C SER A 827 10.09 -0.67 10.33
N THR A 828 11.22 -0.15 9.87
CA THR A 828 12.22 0.47 10.76
C THR A 828 11.82 1.88 11.21
N GLY A 829 10.66 2.40 10.79
CA GLY A 829 10.22 3.79 11.01
C GLY A 829 11.01 4.86 10.23
N LYS A 830 12.12 4.49 9.56
CA LYS A 830 12.83 5.36 8.62
C LYS A 830 11.97 5.50 7.36
N ARG A 831 11.65 6.75 6.97
CA ARG A 831 10.80 7.07 5.82
C ARG A 831 11.59 7.75 4.72
N MET A 832 11.11 7.60 3.49
CA MET A 832 11.61 8.24 2.28
C MET A 832 10.42 8.65 1.39
N VAL A 833 10.59 9.64 0.53
CA VAL A 833 9.55 10.11 -0.40
C VAL A 833 10.07 9.99 -1.82
N VAL A 834 9.28 9.37 -2.70
CA VAL A 834 9.59 9.27 -4.13
C VAL A 834 9.45 10.66 -4.76
N THR A 835 10.58 11.32 -5.05
CA THR A 835 10.59 12.66 -5.64
C THR A 835 10.67 12.64 -7.16
N GLY A 836 10.99 11.49 -7.76
CA GLY A 836 10.96 11.27 -9.21
C GLY A 836 10.85 9.79 -9.54
N ALA A 837 9.94 9.44 -10.46
CA ALA A 837 9.70 8.07 -10.91
C ALA A 837 9.11 8.03 -12.33
N ASP A 838 9.28 6.89 -13.00
CA ASP A 838 8.55 6.46 -14.20
C ASP A 838 7.83 5.14 -13.83
N PRO A 839 6.56 5.20 -13.36
CA PRO A 839 5.83 4.02 -12.89
C PRO A 839 5.63 2.98 -13.98
N ALA A 840 5.48 3.40 -15.24
CA ALA A 840 5.31 2.51 -16.39
C ALA A 840 6.57 1.69 -16.70
N ARG A 841 7.75 2.15 -16.25
CA ARG A 841 9.02 1.41 -16.29
C ARG A 841 9.46 0.86 -14.93
N ARG A 842 8.60 0.92 -13.91
CA ARG A 842 8.89 0.57 -12.50
C ARG A 842 10.20 1.21 -11.99
N LEU A 843 10.46 2.45 -12.42
CA LEU A 843 11.73 3.15 -12.18
C LEU A 843 11.55 4.25 -11.14
N VAL A 844 12.38 4.27 -10.10
CA VAL A 844 12.49 5.38 -9.15
C VAL A 844 13.83 6.08 -9.39
N THR A 845 13.79 7.34 -9.83
CA THR A 845 14.98 8.12 -10.20
C THR A 845 15.51 8.93 -9.02
N THR A 846 14.63 9.52 -8.20
CA THR A 846 15.04 10.24 -6.99
C THR A 846 14.19 9.94 -5.76
N LEU A 847 14.85 9.94 -4.60
CA LEU A 847 14.28 9.84 -3.26
C LEU A 847 14.73 11.07 -2.46
N ASN A 848 13.79 11.80 -1.84
CA ASN A 848 14.04 13.05 -1.12
C ASN A 848 14.90 14.08 -1.92
N GLY A 849 14.76 14.12 -3.25
CA GLY A 849 15.52 15.00 -4.15
C GLY A 849 16.84 14.39 -4.67
N TYR A 850 17.44 13.48 -3.92
CA TYR A 850 18.72 12.83 -4.23
C TYR A 850 18.56 11.64 -5.19
N PRO A 851 19.61 11.24 -5.94
CA PRO A 851 19.59 10.01 -6.75
C PRO A 851 19.20 8.80 -5.90
N ALA A 852 18.24 8.01 -6.37
CA ALA A 852 17.54 7.04 -5.54
C ALA A 852 18.46 5.99 -4.89
N ALA A 853 19.47 5.51 -5.62
CA ALA A 853 20.43 4.55 -5.09
C ALA A 853 21.38 5.16 -4.04
N GLU A 854 21.78 6.43 -4.21
CA GLU A 854 22.65 7.14 -3.26
C GLU A 854 21.93 7.41 -1.94
N PHE A 855 20.67 7.86 -2.01
CA PHE A 855 19.84 8.05 -0.82
C PHE A 855 19.60 6.73 -0.07
N TYR A 856 19.22 5.67 -0.80
CA TYR A 856 18.95 4.36 -0.21
C TYR A 856 20.21 3.72 0.41
N ALA A 857 21.37 3.83 -0.24
CA ALA A 857 22.66 3.40 0.32
C ALA A 857 22.96 4.15 1.64
N GLY A 858 22.77 5.48 1.67
CA GLY A 858 22.89 6.29 2.87
C GLY A 858 21.93 5.91 3.99
N MET A 859 20.69 5.49 3.68
CA MET A 859 19.74 4.98 4.67
C MET A 859 20.18 3.66 5.31
N LEU A 860 20.90 2.81 4.56
CA LEU A 860 21.47 1.54 5.05
C LEU A 860 22.80 1.74 5.78
N GLY A 861 23.59 2.75 5.40
CA GLY A 861 24.95 2.97 5.91
C GLY A 861 26.01 2.18 5.14
N VAL A 862 25.81 2.00 3.82
CA VAL A 862 26.73 1.30 2.90
C VAL A 862 27.05 2.19 1.69
N ASP A 863 28.08 1.87 0.91
CA ASP A 863 28.33 2.52 -0.38
C ASP A 863 27.33 2.02 -1.44
N VAL A 864 27.08 2.80 -2.50
CA VAL A 864 26.16 2.41 -3.58
C VAL A 864 26.64 1.15 -4.32
N GLU A 865 27.95 1.00 -4.42
CA GLU A 865 28.63 -0.15 -5.01
C GLU A 865 28.43 -1.45 -4.21
N GLN A 866 27.90 -1.36 -2.98
CA GLN A 866 27.50 -2.49 -2.14
C GLN A 866 26.00 -2.87 -2.27
N LEU A 867 25.21 -2.12 -3.05
CA LEU A 867 23.78 -2.39 -3.26
C LEU A 867 23.53 -3.53 -4.26
N ASP A 868 23.99 -4.73 -3.91
CA ASP A 868 23.65 -5.96 -4.63
C ASP A 868 22.21 -6.44 -4.30
N ALA A 869 21.70 -7.39 -5.10
CA ALA A 869 20.37 -7.95 -4.90
C ALA A 869 20.18 -8.62 -3.51
N PRO A 870 21.18 -9.35 -2.95
CA PRO A 870 21.16 -9.81 -1.56
C PRO A 870 21.03 -8.72 -0.49
N THR A 871 21.58 -7.52 -0.72
CA THR A 871 21.52 -6.38 0.19
C THR A 871 20.18 -5.67 0.09
N THR A 872 19.74 -5.35 -1.14
CA THR A 872 18.44 -4.70 -1.37
C THR A 872 17.26 -5.57 -0.91
N SER A 873 17.33 -6.89 -1.11
CA SER A 873 16.27 -7.83 -0.70
C SER A 873 16.18 -8.01 0.82
N ALA A 874 17.27 -7.81 1.57
CA ALA A 874 17.29 -7.99 3.02
C ALA A 874 16.73 -6.77 3.80
N ALA A 875 16.71 -5.61 3.17
CA ALA A 875 16.19 -4.36 3.73
C ALA A 875 15.31 -3.61 2.70
N PRO A 876 14.24 -4.25 2.20
CA PRO A 876 13.49 -3.75 1.05
C PRO A 876 12.71 -2.49 1.40
N ILE A 877 12.30 -1.76 0.37
CA ILE A 877 11.43 -0.59 0.53
C ILE A 877 9.97 -1.09 0.68
N MET A 878 9.15 -0.40 1.47
CA MET A 878 7.77 -0.80 1.76
C MET A 878 6.80 0.38 1.69
N LEU A 879 5.69 0.19 0.97
CA LEU A 879 4.52 1.06 0.98
C LEU A 879 3.64 0.70 2.18
N ARG A 880 2.95 1.68 2.79
CA ARG A 880 1.89 1.43 3.78
C ARG A 880 0.52 1.64 3.13
N VAL A 881 -0.35 0.65 3.20
CA VAL A 881 -1.70 0.66 2.61
C VAL A 881 -2.71 0.39 3.73
N GLY A 882 -3.43 1.42 4.16
CA GLY A 882 -4.19 1.37 5.42
C GLY A 882 -3.26 1.19 6.61
N ASP A 883 -3.51 0.15 7.41
CA ASP A 883 -2.66 -0.27 8.54
C ASP A 883 -1.57 -1.29 8.11
N ASP A 884 -1.72 -1.92 6.95
CA ASP A 884 -0.80 -2.94 6.43
C ASP A 884 0.42 -2.36 5.72
N TYR A 885 1.48 -3.16 5.61
CA TYR A 885 2.60 -2.90 4.72
C TYR A 885 2.57 -3.81 3.47
N CYS A 886 3.09 -3.26 2.37
CA CYS A 886 3.24 -3.92 1.08
C CYS A 886 4.70 -3.72 0.63
N VAL A 887 5.45 -4.80 0.45
CA VAL A 887 6.85 -4.72 0.02
C VAL A 887 6.93 -4.23 -1.44
N ARG A 888 7.97 -3.45 -1.73
CA ARG A 888 8.30 -2.87 -3.03
C ARG A 888 9.79 -3.14 -3.29
N SER A 889 10.08 -4.34 -3.76
CA SER A 889 11.46 -4.85 -3.88
C SER A 889 12.22 -4.17 -4.99
N ILE A 890 13.50 -3.85 -4.76
CA ILE A 890 14.42 -3.32 -5.78
C ILE A 890 14.95 -4.51 -6.59
N ALA A 891 14.63 -4.55 -7.88
CA ALA A 891 15.14 -5.55 -8.82
C ALA A 891 16.63 -5.33 -9.15
N ARG A 892 17.04 -4.07 -9.35
CA ARG A 892 18.44 -3.68 -9.56
C ARG A 892 18.68 -2.18 -9.32
N VAL A 893 19.94 -1.86 -9.00
CA VAL A 893 20.49 -0.51 -9.14
C VAL A 893 20.95 -0.31 -10.59
N ASN A 894 20.64 0.84 -11.18
CA ASN A 894 21.04 1.18 -12.55
C ASN A 894 22.34 2.02 -12.57
N PRO A 895 23.09 2.06 -13.69
CA PRO A 895 24.32 2.86 -13.81
C PRO A 895 24.13 4.38 -13.65
N ASP A 896 22.92 4.89 -13.84
CA ASP A 896 22.53 6.29 -13.65
C ASP A 896 22.09 6.61 -12.20
N ARG A 897 22.35 5.70 -11.25
CA ARG A 897 21.94 5.78 -9.83
C ARG A 897 20.42 5.75 -9.59
N SER A 898 19.61 5.43 -10.59
CA SER A 898 18.19 5.10 -10.39
C SER A 898 18.00 3.66 -9.88
N LEU A 899 16.83 3.39 -9.31
CA LEU A 899 16.41 2.07 -8.84
C LEU A 899 15.32 1.52 -9.76
N THR A 900 15.47 0.27 -10.22
CA THR A 900 14.37 -0.47 -10.87
C THR A 900 13.71 -1.35 -9.81
N LEU A 901 12.39 -1.27 -9.67
CA LEU A 901 11.59 -2.01 -8.70
C LEU A 901 10.77 -3.13 -9.40
N LEU A 902 10.33 -4.12 -8.62
CA LEU A 902 9.46 -5.20 -9.13
C LEU A 902 7.97 -4.81 -9.17
N CYS A 903 7.52 -3.84 -8.39
CA CYS A 903 6.20 -3.20 -8.55
C CYS A 903 6.33 -1.75 -9.04
N ALA A 904 5.23 -1.14 -9.50
CA ALA A 904 5.19 0.29 -9.76
C ALA A 904 5.13 1.09 -8.43
N VAL A 905 5.63 2.34 -8.47
CA VAL A 905 5.49 3.32 -7.38
C VAL A 905 5.42 4.72 -7.97
N ASP A 906 4.41 5.50 -7.56
CA ASP A 906 4.17 6.86 -8.06
C ASP A 906 5.02 7.93 -7.38
N GLN A 907 5.25 9.04 -8.09
CA GLN A 907 5.86 10.24 -7.53
C GLN A 907 4.97 10.84 -6.42
N GLY A 908 5.59 11.27 -5.32
CA GLY A 908 4.92 11.71 -4.10
C GLY A 908 4.66 10.59 -3.08
N THR A 909 4.86 9.32 -3.45
CA THR A 909 4.63 8.18 -2.54
C THR A 909 5.59 8.21 -1.35
N VAL A 910 5.04 8.09 -0.14
CA VAL A 910 5.82 7.92 1.09
C VAL A 910 6.07 6.43 1.35
N LEU A 911 7.33 6.06 1.36
CA LEU A 911 7.80 4.69 1.59
C LEU A 911 8.56 4.59 2.92
N ASN A 912 8.70 3.38 3.43
CA ASN A 912 9.40 3.04 4.66
C ASN A 912 10.53 2.05 4.34
N LEU A 913 11.64 2.12 5.06
CA LEU A 913 12.66 1.07 5.00
C LEU A 913 12.18 -0.13 5.83
N GLY A 914 12.13 -1.31 5.21
CA GLY A 914 11.85 -2.58 5.88
C GLY A 914 13.11 -3.24 6.45
N ARG A 915 12.91 -4.16 7.38
CA ARG A 915 13.94 -5.03 7.95
C ARG A 915 13.43 -6.46 7.96
N GLY A 916 14.21 -7.39 7.38
CA GLY A 916 13.89 -8.81 7.41
C GLY A 916 13.90 -9.39 8.84
N GLY A 917 12.79 -9.99 9.23
CA GLY A 917 12.63 -10.81 10.43
C GLY A 917 12.98 -12.28 10.18
N ASP A 918 12.18 -13.19 10.75
CA ASP A 918 12.29 -14.63 10.53
C ASP A 918 11.10 -15.19 9.74
N ILE A 919 11.43 -15.89 8.64
CA ILE A 919 10.45 -16.47 7.71
C ILE A 919 9.76 -17.69 8.33
N LEU A 920 10.50 -18.54 9.06
CA LEU A 920 9.94 -19.77 9.62
C LEU A 920 8.93 -19.46 10.74
N SER A 921 9.28 -18.59 11.68
CA SER A 921 8.39 -18.12 12.75
C SER A 921 7.14 -17.39 12.23
N GLN A 922 7.10 -16.95 10.97
CA GLN A 922 5.88 -16.43 10.35
C GLN A 922 5.05 -17.53 9.68
N LEU A 923 5.69 -18.43 8.93
CA LEU A 923 5.03 -19.63 8.39
C LEU A 923 4.34 -20.45 9.50
N GLU A 924 5.00 -20.60 10.65
CA GLU A 924 4.48 -21.29 11.85
C GLU A 924 3.30 -20.57 12.54
N ARG A 925 3.01 -19.31 12.20
CA ARG A 925 1.83 -18.56 12.69
C ARG A 925 0.70 -18.50 11.69
N GLU A 926 1.01 -18.43 10.39
CA GLU A 926 0.05 -18.07 9.35
C GLU A 926 -0.51 -19.27 8.57
N LEU A 927 0.24 -20.38 8.44
CA LEU A 927 -0.23 -21.60 7.78
C LEU A 927 -1.19 -22.40 8.68
N PRO A 928 -2.18 -23.11 8.11
CA PRO A 928 -3.11 -23.92 8.90
C PRO A 928 -2.38 -25.08 9.60
N ALA A 929 -2.74 -25.32 10.87
CA ALA A 929 -2.16 -26.38 11.68
C ALA A 929 -2.74 -27.79 11.39
N SER A 930 -3.72 -27.89 10.49
CA SER A 930 -4.41 -29.13 10.14
C SER A 930 -3.80 -29.81 8.91
N ASP A 931 -3.38 -31.07 9.07
CA ASP A 931 -2.86 -31.92 7.99
C ASP A 931 -3.94 -32.30 6.94
N ASP A 932 -5.21 -31.95 7.17
CA ASP A 932 -6.36 -32.19 6.26
C ASP A 932 -6.66 -31.00 5.32
N ALA A 933 -5.99 -29.86 5.48
CA ALA A 933 -6.10 -28.73 4.55
C ALA A 933 -5.10 -28.86 3.40
N VAL A 934 -5.47 -28.45 2.18
CA VAL A 934 -4.54 -28.26 1.05
C VAL A 934 -4.33 -26.76 0.83
N VAL A 935 -3.07 -26.34 0.65
CA VAL A 935 -2.72 -24.93 0.45
C VAL A 935 -2.16 -24.72 -0.95
N ILE A 936 -2.79 -23.84 -1.74
CA ILE A 936 -2.21 -23.36 -2.99
C ILE A 936 -1.34 -22.15 -2.67
N GLY A 937 -0.04 -22.19 -3.01
CA GLY A 937 0.96 -21.21 -2.57
C GLY A 937 1.73 -20.51 -3.69
N CYS A 938 1.86 -19.20 -3.57
CA CYS A 938 2.66 -18.31 -4.41
C CYS A 938 3.72 -17.66 -3.49
N ASP A 939 4.97 -18.10 -3.58
CA ASP A 939 6.06 -17.71 -2.67
C ASP A 939 7.18 -17.01 -3.45
N CYS A 940 7.40 -15.72 -3.24
CA CYS A 940 8.34 -14.93 -4.04
C CYS A 940 9.74 -15.58 -4.13
N ILE A 941 10.31 -15.69 -5.33
CA ILE A 941 11.65 -16.28 -5.55
C ILE A 941 12.74 -15.61 -4.70
N LEU A 942 12.61 -14.31 -4.41
CA LEU A 942 13.51 -13.57 -3.52
C LEU A 942 13.51 -14.11 -2.07
N ARG A 943 12.39 -14.66 -1.59
CA ARG A 943 12.31 -15.33 -0.28
C ARG A 943 13.06 -16.65 -0.29
N ARG A 944 12.90 -17.45 -1.35
CA ARG A 944 13.64 -18.71 -1.55
C ARG A 944 15.14 -18.45 -1.64
N LEU A 945 15.59 -17.48 -2.43
CA LEU A 945 17.00 -17.07 -2.53
C LEU A 945 17.57 -16.60 -1.18
N GLU A 946 16.79 -15.86 -0.39
CA GLU A 946 17.18 -15.50 0.97
C GLU A 946 17.30 -16.73 1.89
N LEU A 947 16.35 -17.66 1.82
CA LEU A 947 16.39 -18.91 2.59
C LEU A 947 17.58 -19.80 2.20
N GLU A 948 17.94 -19.85 0.92
CA GLU A 948 19.12 -20.57 0.41
C GLU A 948 20.40 -19.90 0.97
N ARG A 949 20.52 -18.57 0.88
CA ARG A 949 21.62 -17.80 1.47
C ARG A 949 21.74 -17.97 3.00
N ARG A 950 20.61 -18.05 3.72
CA ARG A 950 20.56 -18.27 5.18
C ARG A 950 20.78 -19.75 5.57
N GLY A 951 20.84 -20.69 4.62
CA GLY A 951 20.94 -22.14 4.89
C GLY A 951 19.65 -22.77 5.45
N LEU A 952 18.50 -22.10 5.24
CA LEU A 952 17.18 -22.45 5.81
C LEU A 952 16.19 -23.02 4.78
N ALA A 953 16.45 -22.92 3.47
CA ALA A 953 15.54 -23.40 2.42
C ALA A 953 15.13 -24.87 2.61
N ASP A 954 16.08 -25.70 3.03
CA ASP A 954 15.91 -27.11 3.33
C ASP A 954 14.93 -27.37 4.50
N ALA A 955 14.94 -26.49 5.51
CA ALA A 955 14.04 -26.57 6.67
C ALA A 955 12.64 -26.03 6.34
N VAL A 956 12.56 -24.88 5.65
CA VAL A 956 11.30 -24.27 5.23
C VAL A 956 10.59 -25.11 4.17
N GLY A 957 11.30 -25.67 3.18
CA GLY A 957 10.73 -26.58 2.20
C GLY A 957 10.05 -27.79 2.87
N ARG A 958 10.74 -28.43 3.82
CA ARG A 958 10.15 -29.52 4.62
C ARG A 958 9.00 -29.09 5.53
N TYR A 959 8.88 -27.80 5.85
CA TYR A 959 7.72 -27.25 6.57
C TYR A 959 6.52 -27.11 5.61
N LEU A 960 6.72 -26.42 4.48
CA LEU A 960 5.72 -26.23 3.41
C LEU A 960 5.15 -27.59 2.92
N GLY A 961 6.01 -28.58 2.66
CA GLY A 961 5.61 -29.90 2.17
C GLY A 961 4.79 -30.73 3.19
N ARG A 962 4.94 -30.46 4.50
CA ARG A 962 4.11 -31.05 5.57
C ARG A 962 2.73 -30.40 5.62
N HIS A 963 2.67 -29.07 5.65
CA HIS A 963 1.42 -28.30 5.65
C HIS A 963 0.73 -28.26 4.25
N ASN A 964 0.86 -29.35 3.49
CA ASN A 964 0.26 -29.60 2.17
C ASN A 964 0.33 -28.44 1.19
N VAL A 965 1.40 -27.63 1.22
CA VAL A 965 1.59 -26.57 0.24
C VAL A 965 1.90 -27.20 -1.12
N VAL A 966 1.08 -26.86 -2.11
CA VAL A 966 1.31 -27.08 -3.53
C VAL A 966 1.40 -25.73 -4.18
N GLY A 967 2.56 -25.38 -4.72
CA GLY A 967 2.83 -24.00 -5.08
C GLY A 967 4.04 -23.83 -5.95
N PHE A 968 4.46 -22.59 -6.11
CA PHE A 968 5.60 -22.26 -6.94
C PHE A 968 6.33 -20.99 -6.49
N SER A 969 7.58 -20.88 -6.94
CA SER A 969 8.36 -19.67 -6.75
C SER A 969 8.04 -18.65 -7.84
N THR A 970 7.50 -17.51 -7.42
CA THR A 970 6.94 -16.43 -8.25
C THR A 970 7.94 -15.30 -8.51
N TYR A 971 7.73 -14.55 -9.60
CA TYR A 971 8.41 -13.25 -9.80
C TYR A 971 7.68 -12.07 -9.13
N GLY A 972 6.44 -12.30 -8.68
CA GLY A 972 5.67 -11.41 -7.83
C GLY A 972 4.32 -12.04 -7.49
N GLU A 973 3.59 -11.46 -6.57
CA GLU A 973 2.35 -12.02 -6.02
C GLU A 973 1.17 -11.06 -6.27
N GLN A 974 -0.07 -11.56 -6.26
CA GLN A 974 -1.28 -10.74 -6.38
C GLN A 974 -2.25 -11.05 -5.25
N TYR A 975 -2.71 -10.02 -4.52
CA TYR A 975 -3.66 -10.16 -3.42
C TYR A 975 -4.67 -9.00 -3.45
N ASN A 976 -5.96 -9.31 -3.62
CA ASN A 976 -7.08 -8.36 -3.60
C ASN A 976 -6.78 -7.03 -4.32
N GLY A 977 -6.42 -7.14 -5.61
CA GLY A 977 -6.12 -6.00 -6.48
C GLY A 977 -4.72 -5.43 -6.39
N THR A 978 -3.94 -5.78 -5.35
CA THR A 978 -2.59 -5.27 -5.13
C THR A 978 -1.53 -6.23 -5.67
N HIS A 979 -0.53 -5.71 -6.40
CA HIS A 979 0.67 -6.47 -6.73
C HIS A 979 1.70 -6.35 -5.59
N LEU A 980 2.33 -7.46 -5.24
CA LEU A 980 3.23 -7.62 -4.10
C LEU A 980 4.53 -8.32 -4.53
N ASN A 981 5.58 -8.13 -3.73
CA ASN A 981 6.84 -8.86 -3.85
C ASN A 981 7.23 -9.39 -2.46
N GLN A 982 8.16 -10.34 -2.39
CA GLN A 982 8.71 -10.91 -1.14
C GLN A 982 7.65 -11.39 -0.13
N THR A 983 6.44 -11.65 -0.61
CA THR A 983 5.28 -12.10 0.16
C THR A 983 5.06 -13.60 -0.08
N PHE A 984 4.41 -14.28 0.85
CA PHE A 984 3.71 -15.52 0.55
C PHE A 984 2.23 -15.17 0.42
N VAL A 985 1.66 -15.44 -0.75
CA VAL A 985 0.21 -15.33 -1.00
C VAL A 985 -0.33 -16.72 -1.31
N GLY A 986 -1.54 -17.03 -0.89
CA GLY A 986 -2.11 -18.33 -1.17
C GLY A 986 -3.54 -18.51 -0.66
N VAL A 987 -4.01 -19.75 -0.70
CA VAL A 987 -5.34 -20.12 -0.22
C VAL A 987 -5.34 -21.53 0.35
N ALA A 988 -5.82 -21.66 1.59
CA ALA A 988 -6.06 -22.94 2.24
C ALA A 988 -7.51 -23.41 1.98
N ILE A 989 -7.67 -24.69 1.64
CA ILE A 989 -8.95 -25.33 1.32
C ILE A 989 -9.09 -26.59 2.19
N GLY A 990 -10.17 -26.73 2.95
CA GLY A 990 -10.39 -27.88 3.85
C GLY A 990 -10.59 -27.43 5.31
N ASP A 991 -9.98 -28.15 6.27
CA ASP A 991 -10.05 -27.77 7.68
C ASP A 991 -9.11 -26.58 7.99
N VAL A 992 -9.57 -25.36 7.73
CA VAL A 992 -8.79 -24.12 7.87
C VAL A 992 -8.63 -23.63 9.33
N ARG A 993 -8.85 -24.50 10.33
CA ARG A 993 -8.77 -24.14 11.75
C ARG A 993 -7.32 -24.02 12.23
N GLY A 994 -7.04 -22.90 12.92
CA GLY A 994 -5.85 -22.61 13.70
C GLY A 994 -6.26 -21.75 14.90
#